data_AF-A0A4Q4VNS1-F1
#
_entry.id   AF-A0A4Q4VNS1-F1
#
_cell.length_a   1.000
_cell.length_b   1.000
_cell.length_c   1.000
_cell.angle_alpha   90.00
_cell.angle_beta   90.00
_cell.angle_gamma   90.00
#
_symmetry.space_group_name_H-M   'P 1'
#
loop_
_entity.id
_entity.type
_entity.pdbx_description
1 polymer ?
#
loop_
_entity_poly.entity_id
_entity_poly.type
_entity_poly.pdbx_seq_one_letter_code
_entity_poly.pdbx_strand_id
1 'polypeptide(L)'
;MASTDPTRFSLRPWPIGDKKPKTLNEFVTRVNFERHGFYNVTEDKLHEEISAQEQDAMRIEDEGLASPSESEDEADGEKSKSVIVAREEFLRNLDSAHQHTMMTLDFVSLLLSKEIPNQAGNSLSPALRDMAGIGTLGASKLKDSNLTEARIEDDLAVATGWRLMEIDKMVDSAMAAAEKLEREIALETRYWADVLAVSENRWAVCPLPHEPQTLGVRFGFSEAAPEFRNNSIAPLRRNDDGTARLATGRIGGGSQRLRVTLLSHDEAVGRSSLPRRLADDAPLQDRVLEARNTVRSQELWYEINREARTLLALGVHAEEASVTWELDARMKVVFTLEVLSDTASGGSPAESHPYDWLAQSILVTLHLLLSYAHRRTYSRRTYPQVLAANRASQRQPWPMLRSLIARAKHTNATFRLVSFLERLVSLLHRAGITTAAYRKTTPPITSGLHNNLRAQGRPASLTDSVFNKMIYAMDLGFEVTVTPEARFQIQGGTSQGPYIGHRFGVFLRPATQHGTQNRRNSIKANGNGNGNIPNNQFGSTAGQDATMTTEQEQPQEQQQKPNLLEWAYPPAADPYHDATGVMTYLRNATARAVASHVTTVAQRRLGDGPHDGGASVDWMETLQGPAISADSGDREARISLAHAGDGAPALVLDAQWVDRGGSSGSPRPRKRRWEWISDDGGETERLEDVVVKVLKGEV
;
A
#
# COMPACT_ATOMS: atom_id res chain seq x y z
N MET A 1 -9.28 -96.04 37.73
CA MET A 1 -8.95 -95.29 38.96
C MET A 1 -9.66 -93.96 38.87
N ALA A 2 -10.57 -93.72 39.82
CA ALA A 2 -11.40 -92.52 39.90
C ALA A 2 -10.64 -91.39 40.59
N SER A 3 -10.64 -90.19 40.01
CA SER A 3 -10.29 -88.94 40.69
C SER A 3 -11.48 -87.98 40.51
N THR A 4 -12.46 -88.07 41.42
CA THR A 4 -12.70 -87.07 42.49
C THR A 4 -12.94 -85.67 41.94
N ASP A 5 -14.21 -85.39 41.64
CA ASP A 5 -14.81 -84.07 41.72
C ASP A 5 -14.55 -83.43 43.10
N PRO A 6 -14.22 -82.13 43.15
CA PRO A 6 -14.55 -81.28 44.28
C PRO A 6 -15.73 -80.37 43.89
N THR A 7 -16.92 -80.81 44.30
CA THR A 7 -17.98 -79.99 44.91
C THR A 7 -18.19 -78.57 44.38
N ARG A 8 -19.23 -78.43 43.54
CA ARG A 8 -19.92 -77.18 43.23
C ARG A 8 -20.48 -76.55 44.52
N PHE A 9 -19.86 -75.47 44.99
CA PHE A 9 -20.48 -74.53 45.93
C PHE A 9 -21.20 -73.44 45.13
N SER A 10 -22.52 -73.33 45.33
CA SER A 10 -23.39 -72.30 44.78
C SER A 10 -23.24 -70.98 45.56
N LEU A 11 -23.33 -69.87 44.83
CA LEU A 11 -23.44 -68.48 45.31
C LEU A 11 -22.14 -67.79 45.79
N ARG A 12 -21.14 -67.69 44.91
CA ARG A 12 -20.30 -66.48 44.84
C ARG A 12 -20.62 -65.72 43.56
N PRO A 13 -20.67 -64.37 43.56
CA PRO A 13 -20.74 -63.61 42.32
C PRO A 13 -19.55 -64.01 41.44
N TRP A 14 -19.81 -64.21 40.14
CA TRP A 14 -18.78 -64.52 39.16
C TRP A 14 -17.64 -63.50 39.27
N PRO A 15 -16.35 -63.92 39.24
CA PRO A 15 -15.26 -62.96 39.20
C PRO A 15 -15.47 -62.10 37.96
N ILE A 16 -15.74 -60.82 38.18
CA ILE A 16 -15.84 -59.81 37.13
C ILE A 16 -14.46 -59.80 36.48
N GLY A 17 -14.34 -60.34 35.27
CA GLY A 17 -13.09 -60.31 34.53
C GLY A 17 -12.61 -58.87 34.39
N ASP A 18 -11.29 -58.68 34.32
CA ASP A 18 -10.63 -57.39 34.11
C ASP A 18 -11.42 -56.53 33.10
N LYS A 19 -11.88 -55.35 33.53
CA LYS A 19 -12.58 -54.35 32.69
C LYS A 19 -11.65 -53.69 31.65
N LYS A 20 -10.65 -54.42 31.19
CA LYS A 20 -9.71 -53.98 30.15
C LYS A 20 -10.36 -54.29 28.80
N PRO A 21 -10.38 -53.32 27.87
CA PRO A 21 -10.94 -53.53 26.53
C PRO A 21 -10.20 -54.69 25.85
N LYS A 22 -10.94 -55.64 25.28
CA LYS A 22 -10.36 -56.82 24.65
C LYS A 22 -9.84 -56.51 23.24
N THR A 23 -10.26 -55.39 22.66
CA THR A 23 -9.88 -54.97 21.31
C THR A 23 -9.61 -53.48 21.26
N LEU A 24 -8.62 -53.07 20.46
CA LEU A 24 -8.25 -51.67 20.29
C LEU A 24 -9.45 -50.81 19.82
N ASN A 25 -10.33 -51.36 18.98
CA ASN A 25 -11.56 -50.66 18.57
C ASN A 25 -12.50 -50.39 19.75
N GLU A 26 -12.65 -51.33 20.68
CA GLU A 26 -13.46 -51.15 21.90
C GLU A 26 -12.84 -50.10 22.81
N PHE A 27 -11.51 -50.05 22.90
CA PHE A 27 -10.79 -48.98 23.59
C PHE A 27 -10.99 -47.63 22.91
N VAL A 28 -10.87 -47.56 21.60
CA VAL A 28 -11.05 -46.34 20.80
C VAL A 28 -12.48 -45.81 20.92
N THR A 29 -13.50 -46.67 20.82
CA THR A 29 -14.89 -46.25 21.00
C THR A 29 -15.15 -45.79 22.43
N ARG A 30 -14.57 -46.48 23.42
CA ARG A 30 -14.71 -46.10 24.82
C ARG A 30 -14.03 -44.78 25.14
N VAL A 31 -12.80 -44.56 24.68
CA VAL A 31 -12.07 -43.29 24.89
C VAL A 31 -12.74 -42.15 24.12
N ASN A 32 -13.24 -42.40 22.92
CA ASN A 32 -14.02 -41.40 22.18
C ASN A 32 -15.32 -41.02 22.90
N PHE A 33 -15.97 -41.97 23.58
CA PHE A 33 -17.20 -41.72 24.35
C PHE A 33 -16.91 -41.07 25.72
N GLU A 34 -15.90 -41.54 26.44
CA GLU A 34 -15.55 -41.03 27.78
C GLU A 34 -14.82 -39.68 27.75
N ARG A 35 -14.06 -39.37 26.68
CA ARG A 35 -13.18 -38.19 26.61
C ARG A 35 -13.40 -37.31 25.39
N HIS A 36 -14.48 -37.54 24.63
CA HIS A 36 -14.84 -36.79 23.42
C HIS A 36 -13.69 -36.71 22.38
N GLY A 37 -12.92 -37.79 22.26
CA GLY A 37 -11.84 -37.93 21.28
C GLY A 37 -10.41 -37.84 21.85
N PHE A 38 -9.44 -38.32 21.08
CA PHE A 38 -8.03 -38.40 21.52
C PHE A 38 -7.29 -37.06 21.55
N TYR A 39 -7.84 -36.00 20.95
CA TYR A 39 -7.14 -34.72 20.79
C TYR A 39 -6.93 -33.98 22.12
N ASN A 40 -7.88 -34.12 23.05
CA ASN A 40 -7.83 -33.45 24.35
C ASN A 40 -7.07 -34.25 25.42
N VAL A 41 -6.60 -35.46 25.07
CA VAL A 41 -5.89 -36.37 25.96
C VAL A 41 -4.39 -36.11 25.87
N THR A 42 -3.87 -35.26 26.76
CA THR A 42 -2.44 -35.06 26.96
C THR A 42 -1.95 -35.91 28.13
N GLU A 43 -0.70 -36.37 28.07
CA GLU A 43 -0.06 -37.20 29.09
C GLU A 43 -0.06 -36.51 30.47
N ASP A 44 0.19 -35.19 30.50
CA ASP A 44 0.17 -34.39 31.73
C ASP A 44 -1.21 -34.39 32.41
N LYS A 45 -2.31 -34.26 31.64
CA LYS A 45 -3.68 -34.32 32.18
C LYS A 45 -4.03 -35.70 32.71
N LEU A 46 -3.54 -36.76 32.07
CA LEU A 46 -3.71 -38.13 32.54
C LEU A 46 -2.96 -38.37 33.85
N HIS A 47 -1.75 -37.84 34.00
CA HIS A 47 -1.00 -37.94 35.24
C HIS A 47 -1.67 -37.18 36.39
N GLU A 48 -2.19 -35.97 36.11
CA GLU A 48 -2.98 -35.21 37.10
C GLU A 48 -4.24 -35.98 37.51
N GLU A 49 -4.98 -36.57 36.56
CA GLU A 49 -6.18 -37.36 36.82
C GLU A 49 -5.88 -38.63 37.62
N ILE A 50 -4.80 -39.37 37.29
CA ILE A 50 -4.37 -40.55 38.04
C ILE A 50 -4.00 -40.15 39.48
N SER A 51 -3.28 -39.04 39.65
CA SER A 51 -2.90 -38.55 40.98
C SER A 51 -4.12 -38.10 41.80
N ALA A 52 -5.12 -37.49 41.16
CA ALA A 52 -6.38 -37.10 41.79
C ALA A 52 -7.20 -38.34 42.18
N GLN A 53 -7.25 -39.36 41.33
CA GLN A 53 -7.97 -40.61 41.58
C GLN A 53 -7.30 -41.47 42.67
N GLU A 54 -5.97 -41.45 42.77
CA GLU A 54 -5.23 -42.07 43.88
C GLU A 54 -5.48 -41.36 45.21
N GLN A 55 -5.64 -40.03 45.20
CA GLN A 55 -6.05 -39.26 46.38
C GLN A 55 -7.51 -39.51 46.76
N ASP A 56 -8.40 -39.69 45.79
CA ASP A 56 -9.82 -39.96 46.01
C ASP A 56 -10.07 -41.40 46.50
N ALA A 57 -9.26 -42.38 46.06
CA ALA A 57 -9.30 -43.76 46.54
C ALA A 57 -8.89 -43.90 48.03
N MET A 58 -8.22 -42.88 48.60
CA MET A 58 -7.95 -42.79 50.05
C MET A 58 -9.07 -42.10 50.84
N ARG A 59 -10.14 -41.61 50.19
CA ARG A 59 -11.16 -40.76 50.82
C ARG A 59 -12.59 -41.34 50.79
N ILE A 60 -12.76 -42.62 50.44
CA ILE A 60 -14.09 -43.25 50.35
C ILE A 60 -14.57 -43.74 51.72
N GLU A 61 -15.18 -42.84 52.50
CA GLU A 61 -16.39 -43.06 53.30
C GLU A 61 -17.14 -41.72 53.40
N ASP A 62 -17.76 -41.24 52.32
CA ASP A 62 -19.04 -40.51 52.35
C ASP A 62 -19.62 -40.40 50.93
N GLU A 63 -20.87 -40.84 50.75
CA GLU A 63 -21.58 -40.85 49.47
C GLU A 63 -22.20 -39.48 49.17
N GLY A 64 -22.11 -39.03 47.91
CA GLY A 64 -22.87 -37.89 47.41
C GLY A 64 -22.47 -37.42 46.02
N LEU A 65 -22.75 -38.24 44.99
CA LEU A 65 -22.53 -37.90 43.58
C LEU A 65 -23.38 -36.69 43.15
N ALA A 66 -22.72 -35.57 42.84
CA ALA A 66 -23.25 -34.51 42.01
C ALA A 66 -22.59 -34.58 40.63
N SER A 67 -23.37 -34.84 39.58
CA SER A 67 -22.90 -34.81 38.19
C SER A 67 -22.47 -33.38 37.79
N PRO A 68 -21.33 -33.21 37.11
CA PRO A 68 -20.95 -31.93 36.54
C PRO A 68 -21.76 -31.64 35.27
N SER A 69 -22.10 -30.36 35.10
CA SER A 69 -22.84 -29.78 33.99
C SER A 69 -22.15 -29.99 32.65
N GLU A 70 -22.90 -30.44 31.65
CA GLU A 70 -22.51 -30.41 30.24
C GLU A 70 -22.37 -28.96 29.76
N SER A 71 -21.22 -28.64 29.19
CA SER A 71 -20.89 -27.35 28.57
C SER A 71 -21.35 -27.32 27.10
N GLU A 72 -22.03 -26.23 26.73
CA GLU A 72 -22.78 -25.99 25.49
C GLU A 72 -21.91 -25.68 24.24
N ASP A 73 -20.93 -26.52 23.88
CA ASP A 73 -20.07 -26.29 22.68
C ASP A 73 -20.28 -27.30 21.53
N GLU A 74 -21.40 -28.04 21.48
CA GLU A 74 -21.67 -29.12 20.50
C GLU A 74 -22.71 -28.78 19.40
N ALA A 75 -22.79 -27.53 18.94
CA ALA A 75 -23.94 -27.11 18.14
C ALA A 75 -23.98 -27.54 16.65
N ASP A 76 -22.88 -27.93 15.98
CA ASP A 76 -22.89 -28.13 14.51
C ASP A 76 -22.64 -29.59 14.05
N GLY A 77 -21.83 -30.36 14.79
CA GLY A 77 -21.56 -31.76 14.47
C GLY A 77 -22.73 -32.70 14.78
N GLU A 78 -23.41 -32.48 15.91
CA GLU A 78 -24.54 -33.29 16.35
C GLU A 78 -25.80 -33.06 15.50
N LYS A 79 -26.06 -31.82 15.07
CA LYS A 79 -27.21 -31.50 14.21
C LYS A 79 -27.16 -32.23 12.87
N SER A 80 -25.98 -32.37 12.28
CA SER A 80 -25.84 -33.09 11.00
C SER A 80 -26.07 -34.61 11.17
N LYS A 81 -25.58 -35.19 12.26
CA LYS A 81 -25.82 -36.59 12.62
C LYS A 81 -27.29 -36.83 12.95
N SER A 82 -27.94 -35.93 13.69
CA SER A 82 -29.36 -36.05 14.02
C SER A 82 -30.24 -35.96 12.78
N VAL A 83 -29.90 -35.14 11.78
CA VAL A 83 -30.65 -35.05 10.51
C VAL A 83 -30.52 -36.34 9.70
N ILE A 84 -29.33 -36.95 9.66
CA ILE A 84 -29.11 -38.22 8.97
C ILE A 84 -29.89 -39.33 9.68
N VAL A 85 -29.81 -39.40 11.01
CA VAL A 85 -30.56 -40.38 11.81
C VAL A 85 -32.07 -40.20 11.65
N ALA A 86 -32.58 -38.97 11.74
CA ALA A 86 -34.00 -38.68 11.52
C ALA A 86 -34.46 -39.05 10.11
N ARG A 87 -33.60 -38.85 9.09
CA ARG A 87 -33.87 -39.30 7.72
C ARG A 87 -33.93 -40.83 7.63
N GLU A 88 -33.01 -41.54 8.26
CA GLU A 88 -32.99 -43.00 8.28
C GLU A 88 -34.21 -43.58 9.01
N GLU A 89 -34.59 -43.00 10.15
CA GLU A 89 -35.81 -43.35 10.87
C GLU A 89 -37.06 -43.12 10.02
N PHE A 90 -37.13 -41.97 9.36
CA PHE A 90 -38.23 -41.66 8.45
C PHE A 90 -38.33 -42.68 7.30
N LEU A 91 -37.20 -43.00 6.66
CA LEU A 91 -37.16 -44.00 5.58
C LEU A 91 -37.56 -45.39 6.07
N ARG A 92 -37.10 -45.80 7.26
CA ARG A 92 -37.49 -47.09 7.86
C ARG A 92 -39.00 -47.17 8.09
N ASN A 93 -39.59 -46.11 8.63
CA ASN A 93 -41.04 -46.06 8.87
C ASN A 93 -41.82 -46.05 7.55
N LEU A 94 -41.33 -45.33 6.54
CA LEU A 94 -41.90 -45.31 5.20
C LEU A 94 -41.85 -46.70 4.54
N ASP A 95 -40.73 -47.40 4.63
CA ASP A 95 -40.56 -48.74 4.07
C ASP A 95 -41.50 -49.74 4.73
N SER A 96 -41.66 -49.67 6.05
CA SER A 96 -42.63 -50.50 6.77
C SER A 96 -44.06 -50.22 6.30
N ALA A 97 -44.47 -48.95 6.21
CA ALA A 97 -45.79 -48.58 5.72
C ALA A 97 -46.01 -49.01 4.26
N HIS A 98 -44.98 -48.88 3.42
CA HIS A 98 -44.99 -49.31 2.04
C HIS A 98 -45.17 -50.83 1.92
N GLN A 99 -44.43 -51.62 2.70
CA GLN A 99 -44.56 -53.07 2.75
C GLN A 99 -45.97 -53.51 3.17
N HIS A 100 -46.54 -52.88 4.20
CA HIS A 100 -47.93 -53.16 4.63
C HIS A 100 -48.95 -52.83 3.55
N THR A 101 -48.76 -51.73 2.84
CA THR A 101 -49.62 -51.34 1.72
C THR A 101 -49.50 -52.32 0.56
N MET A 102 -48.29 -52.79 0.24
CA MET A 102 -48.05 -53.81 -0.79
C MET A 102 -48.68 -55.16 -0.43
N MET A 103 -48.59 -55.59 0.84
CA MET A 103 -49.29 -56.79 1.30
C MET A 103 -50.82 -56.64 1.20
N THR A 104 -51.35 -55.47 1.52
CA THR A 104 -52.79 -55.18 1.41
C THR A 104 -53.25 -55.16 -0.05
N LEU A 105 -52.44 -54.56 -0.94
CA LEU A 105 -52.67 -54.58 -2.38
C LEU A 105 -52.68 -56.01 -2.91
N ASP A 106 -51.69 -56.82 -2.54
CA ASP A 106 -51.64 -58.24 -2.91
C ASP A 106 -52.88 -59.01 -2.41
N PHE A 107 -53.32 -58.76 -1.17
CA PHE A 107 -54.54 -59.36 -0.61
C PHE A 107 -55.81 -59.01 -1.41
N VAL A 108 -56.01 -57.73 -1.71
CA VAL A 108 -57.16 -57.27 -2.50
C VAL A 108 -57.09 -57.78 -3.94
N SER A 109 -55.90 -57.75 -4.54
CA SER A 109 -55.68 -58.25 -5.90
C SER A 109 -55.93 -59.75 -5.99
N LEU A 110 -55.55 -60.56 -5.00
CA LEU A 110 -55.92 -61.97 -4.95
C LEU A 110 -57.44 -62.19 -4.93
N LEU A 111 -58.18 -61.40 -4.15
CA LEU A 111 -59.64 -61.48 -4.06
C LEU A 111 -60.30 -61.11 -5.40
N LEU A 112 -59.86 -60.01 -6.02
CA LEU A 112 -60.37 -59.53 -7.30
C LEU A 112 -59.98 -60.43 -8.48
N SER A 113 -58.85 -61.13 -8.38
CA SER A 113 -58.33 -61.98 -9.45
C SER A 113 -59.26 -63.15 -9.82
N LYS A 114 -60.21 -63.48 -8.95
CA LYS A 114 -61.29 -64.44 -9.22
C LYS A 114 -62.33 -63.92 -10.22
N GLU A 115 -62.63 -62.63 -10.20
CA GLU A 115 -63.69 -62.02 -11.04
C GLU A 115 -63.10 -61.27 -12.25
N ILE A 116 -61.96 -60.61 -12.09
CA ILE A 116 -61.31 -59.78 -13.13
C ILE A 116 -59.81 -60.13 -13.22
N PRO A 117 -59.45 -61.29 -13.81
CA PRO A 117 -58.09 -61.82 -13.77
C PRO A 117 -57.07 -60.94 -14.52
N ASN A 118 -57.47 -60.30 -15.62
CA ASN A 118 -56.56 -59.50 -16.45
C ASN A 118 -56.09 -58.20 -15.77
N GLN A 119 -56.93 -57.59 -14.92
CA GLN A 119 -56.59 -56.34 -14.23
C GLN A 119 -55.92 -56.59 -12.88
N ALA A 120 -56.45 -57.56 -12.12
CA ALA A 120 -55.89 -57.94 -10.83
C ALA A 120 -54.53 -58.65 -10.96
N GLY A 121 -54.31 -59.38 -12.07
CA GLY A 121 -53.01 -59.96 -12.37
C GLY A 121 -51.91 -58.91 -12.35
N ASN A 122 -52.07 -57.78 -13.03
CA ASN A 122 -51.02 -56.76 -13.16
C ASN A 122 -50.64 -56.05 -11.84
N SER A 123 -51.55 -55.99 -10.88
CA SER A 123 -51.30 -55.39 -9.56
C SER A 123 -50.77 -56.39 -8.53
N LEU A 124 -50.88 -57.68 -8.81
CA LEU A 124 -50.38 -58.75 -7.95
C LEU A 124 -48.86 -58.91 -8.09
N SER A 125 -48.16 -59.00 -6.97
CA SER A 125 -46.73 -59.28 -6.96
C SER A 125 -46.40 -60.61 -7.66
N PRO A 126 -45.35 -60.66 -8.50
CA PRO A 126 -45.03 -61.85 -9.30
C PRO A 126 -44.67 -63.05 -8.43
N ALA A 127 -43.95 -62.82 -7.32
CA ALA A 127 -43.61 -63.88 -6.37
C ALA A 127 -44.85 -64.57 -5.77
N LEU A 128 -45.89 -63.80 -5.48
CA LEU A 128 -47.12 -64.33 -4.91
C LEU A 128 -48.03 -64.95 -5.97
N ARG A 129 -48.03 -64.40 -7.19
CA ARG A 129 -48.70 -64.99 -8.36
C ARG A 129 -48.21 -66.41 -8.65
N ASP A 130 -46.89 -66.61 -8.61
CA ASP A 130 -46.27 -67.90 -8.91
C ASP A 130 -46.49 -68.92 -7.79
N MET A 131 -46.58 -68.47 -6.54
CA MET A 131 -46.77 -69.34 -5.36
C MET A 131 -48.23 -69.78 -5.15
N ALA A 132 -49.19 -68.85 -5.26
CA ALA A 132 -50.59 -69.11 -4.93
C ALA A 132 -51.47 -69.32 -6.16
N GLY A 133 -51.10 -68.76 -7.32
CA GLY A 133 -51.95 -68.71 -8.51
C GLY A 133 -53.07 -67.66 -8.40
N ILE A 134 -53.79 -67.49 -9.52
CA ILE A 134 -54.88 -66.52 -9.65
C ILE A 134 -56.19 -67.11 -9.07
N GLY A 135 -56.95 -66.32 -8.31
CA GLY A 135 -58.32 -66.63 -7.86
C GLY A 135 -58.43 -67.47 -6.59
N THR A 136 -57.42 -67.45 -5.71
CA THR A 136 -57.37 -68.29 -4.49
C THR A 136 -58.29 -67.86 -3.36
N LEU A 137 -58.62 -66.57 -3.26
CA LEU A 137 -59.48 -66.02 -2.21
C LEU A 137 -60.93 -65.87 -2.70
N GLY A 138 -61.89 -66.03 -1.79
CA GLY A 138 -63.31 -65.80 -2.06
C GLY A 138 -63.99 -65.10 -0.89
N ALA A 139 -64.90 -64.18 -1.19
CA ALA A 139 -65.72 -63.52 -0.19
C ALA A 139 -67.01 -64.31 0.07
N SER A 140 -67.38 -64.52 1.34
CA SER A 140 -68.63 -65.16 1.74
C SER A 140 -69.33 -64.33 2.80
N LYS A 141 -70.65 -64.16 2.66
CA LYS A 141 -71.47 -63.41 3.62
C LYS A 141 -71.77 -64.28 4.84
N LEU A 142 -71.14 -63.96 5.96
CA LEU A 142 -71.46 -64.55 7.27
C LEU A 142 -72.76 -63.94 7.82
N LYS A 143 -73.55 -64.72 8.58
CA LYS A 143 -74.91 -64.33 8.95
C LYS A 143 -75.01 -63.28 10.06
N ASP A 144 -74.06 -63.18 10.99
CA ASP A 144 -74.00 -62.11 11.98
C ASP A 144 -72.53 -61.90 12.37
N SER A 145 -72.06 -60.65 12.41
CA SER A 145 -70.77 -60.35 13.04
C SER A 145 -70.87 -60.60 14.54
N ASN A 146 -69.86 -61.19 15.17
CA ASN A 146 -69.77 -61.31 16.64
C ASN A 146 -69.64 -59.95 17.36
N LEU A 147 -69.89 -58.84 16.67
CA LEU A 147 -69.85 -57.47 17.18
C LEU A 147 -71.21 -57.16 17.82
N THR A 148 -71.23 -57.16 19.15
CA THR A 148 -72.38 -56.66 19.93
C THR A 148 -72.48 -55.14 19.79
N GLU A 149 -73.69 -54.57 19.82
CA GLU A 149 -73.89 -53.11 19.74
C GLU A 149 -73.10 -52.35 20.82
N ALA A 150 -73.05 -52.90 22.04
CA ALA A 150 -72.23 -52.38 23.14
C ALA A 150 -70.72 -52.36 22.85
N ARG A 151 -70.21 -53.29 22.02
CA ARG A 151 -68.80 -53.33 21.63
C ARG A 151 -68.47 -52.24 20.62
N ILE A 152 -69.41 -51.93 19.72
CA ILE A 152 -69.27 -50.85 18.74
C ILE A 152 -69.26 -49.49 19.44
N GLU A 153 -70.10 -49.31 20.46
CA GLU A 153 -70.11 -48.09 21.28
C GLU A 153 -68.80 -47.91 22.07
N ASP A 154 -68.27 -48.99 22.64
CA ASP A 154 -66.96 -49.01 23.32
C ASP A 154 -65.82 -48.66 22.35
N ASP A 155 -65.78 -49.30 21.18
CA ASP A 155 -64.77 -49.02 20.14
C ASP A 155 -64.86 -47.57 19.62
N LEU A 156 -66.08 -47.01 19.51
CA LEU A 156 -66.29 -45.60 19.15
C LEU A 156 -65.80 -44.66 20.26
N ALA A 157 -66.10 -44.97 21.52
CA ALA A 157 -65.61 -44.20 22.67
C ALA A 157 -64.08 -44.21 22.74
N VAL A 158 -63.44 -45.35 22.49
CA VAL A 158 -61.98 -45.47 22.41
C VAL A 158 -61.43 -44.65 21.24
N ALA A 159 -62.02 -44.75 20.04
CA ALA A 159 -61.58 -44.01 18.87
C ALA A 159 -61.72 -42.49 19.05
N THR A 160 -62.82 -42.03 19.66
CA THR A 160 -63.02 -40.61 19.98
C THR A 160 -62.05 -40.13 21.06
N GLY A 161 -61.77 -40.95 22.07
CA GLY A 161 -60.74 -40.68 23.07
C GLY A 161 -59.34 -40.53 22.47
N TRP A 162 -58.96 -41.45 21.56
CA TRP A 162 -57.68 -41.39 20.85
C TRP A 162 -57.57 -40.12 20.00
N ARG A 163 -58.65 -39.75 19.30
CA ARG A 163 -58.71 -38.51 18.51
C ARG A 163 -58.55 -37.27 19.38
N LEU A 164 -59.17 -37.23 20.56
CA LEU A 164 -59.02 -36.10 21.48
C LEU A 164 -57.60 -36.00 22.04
N MET A 165 -56.99 -37.12 22.44
CA MET A 165 -55.59 -37.17 22.89
C MET A 165 -54.62 -36.73 21.78
N GLU A 166 -54.91 -37.07 20.53
CA GLU A 166 -54.09 -36.66 19.39
C GLU A 166 -54.23 -35.16 19.09
N ILE A 167 -55.44 -34.61 19.20
CA ILE A 167 -55.66 -33.16 19.10
C ILE A 167 -54.90 -32.42 20.19
N ASP A 168 -54.90 -32.93 21.42
CA ASP A 168 -54.16 -32.33 22.54
C ASP A 168 -52.65 -32.31 22.26
N LYS A 169 -52.08 -33.44 21.83
CA LYS A 169 -50.67 -33.53 21.39
C LYS A 169 -50.37 -32.57 20.23
N MET A 170 -51.30 -32.42 19.29
CA MET A 170 -51.15 -31.47 18.19
C MET A 170 -51.10 -30.03 18.71
N VAL A 171 -51.99 -29.66 19.64
CA VAL A 171 -52.01 -28.34 20.26
C VAL A 171 -50.70 -28.08 21.00
N ASP A 172 -50.23 -29.01 21.82
CA ASP A 172 -48.96 -28.89 22.54
C ASP A 172 -47.77 -28.74 21.59
N SER A 173 -47.70 -29.55 20.53
CA SER A 173 -46.63 -29.45 19.53
C SER A 173 -46.69 -28.14 18.73
N ALA A 174 -47.89 -27.63 18.44
CA ALA A 174 -48.07 -26.35 17.78
C ALA A 174 -47.67 -25.19 18.69
N MET A 175 -47.99 -25.23 19.98
CA MET A 175 -47.55 -24.24 20.96
C MET A 175 -46.04 -24.25 21.13
N ALA A 176 -45.43 -25.43 21.27
CA ALA A 176 -43.98 -25.58 21.35
C ALA A 176 -43.26 -25.09 20.07
N ALA A 177 -43.87 -25.30 18.90
CA ALA A 177 -43.36 -24.76 17.64
C ALA A 177 -43.49 -23.24 17.58
N ALA A 178 -44.61 -22.68 18.02
CA ALA A 178 -44.84 -21.24 18.08
C ALA A 178 -43.81 -20.53 18.98
N GLU A 179 -43.55 -21.07 20.18
CA GLU A 179 -42.54 -20.52 21.09
C GLU A 179 -41.11 -20.55 20.50
N LYS A 180 -40.77 -21.62 19.76
CA LYS A 180 -39.48 -21.70 19.05
C LYS A 180 -39.40 -20.65 17.94
N LEU A 181 -40.47 -20.47 17.18
CA LEU A 181 -40.53 -19.46 16.13
C LEU A 181 -40.46 -18.04 16.71
N GLU A 182 -41.10 -17.77 17.86
CA GLU A 182 -41.00 -16.48 18.53
C GLU A 182 -39.56 -16.15 18.95
N ARG A 183 -38.85 -17.13 19.53
CA ARG A 183 -37.42 -16.99 19.87
C ARG A 183 -36.58 -16.71 18.62
N GLU A 184 -36.83 -17.43 17.53
CA GLU A 184 -36.13 -17.24 16.26
C GLU A 184 -36.42 -15.85 15.67
N ILE A 185 -37.67 -15.39 15.70
CA ILE A 185 -38.07 -14.05 15.25
C ILE A 185 -37.35 -12.97 16.06
N ALA A 186 -37.18 -13.15 17.37
CA ALA A 186 -36.44 -12.21 18.21
C ALA A 186 -34.96 -12.11 17.80
N LEU A 187 -34.32 -13.25 17.51
CA LEU A 187 -32.94 -13.30 17.01
C LEU A 187 -32.83 -12.70 15.61
N GLU A 188 -33.78 -12.97 14.72
CA GLU A 188 -33.82 -12.36 13.38
C GLU A 188 -34.03 -10.85 13.44
N THR A 189 -34.87 -10.38 14.34
CA THR A 189 -35.12 -8.93 14.51
C THR A 189 -33.83 -8.20 14.89
N ARG A 190 -33.01 -8.80 15.77
CA ARG A 190 -31.68 -8.26 16.13
C ARG A 190 -30.74 -8.28 14.93
N TYR A 191 -30.68 -9.38 14.20
CA TYR A 191 -29.85 -9.50 13.00
C TYR A 191 -30.20 -8.43 11.96
N TRP A 192 -31.49 -8.27 11.63
CA TRP A 192 -31.94 -7.28 10.66
C TRP A 192 -31.71 -5.84 11.13
N ALA A 193 -31.79 -5.57 12.44
CA ALA A 193 -31.43 -4.27 12.98
C ALA A 193 -29.95 -3.93 12.72
N ASP A 194 -29.03 -4.88 12.91
CA ASP A 194 -27.61 -4.69 12.60
C ASP A 194 -27.36 -4.50 11.09
N VAL A 195 -28.04 -5.29 10.24
CA VAL A 195 -27.94 -5.15 8.78
C VAL A 195 -28.45 -3.79 8.31
N LEU A 196 -29.57 -3.32 8.87
CA LEU A 196 -30.11 -1.99 8.60
C LEU A 196 -29.11 -0.92 9.01
N ALA A 197 -28.51 -1.04 10.20
CA ALA A 197 -27.51 -0.09 10.67
C ALA A 197 -26.26 -0.06 9.76
N VAL A 198 -25.87 -1.16 9.12
CA VAL A 198 -24.80 -1.15 8.10
C VAL A 198 -25.26 -0.45 6.81
N SER A 199 -26.50 -0.69 6.37
CA SER A 199 -27.06 -0.07 5.17
C SER A 199 -27.22 1.46 5.31
N GLU A 200 -27.64 1.94 6.48
CA GLU A 200 -27.77 3.37 6.81
C GLU A 200 -26.41 4.09 6.74
N ASN A 201 -25.33 3.39 7.10
CA ASN A 201 -23.96 3.88 6.97
C ASN A 201 -23.40 3.83 5.53
N ARG A 202 -24.27 3.65 4.52
CA ARG A 202 -23.97 3.66 3.08
C ARG A 202 -23.02 2.55 2.63
N TRP A 203 -22.96 1.45 3.37
CA TRP A 203 -22.28 0.25 2.89
C TRP A 203 -23.17 -0.49 1.89
N ALA A 204 -22.56 -1.03 0.83
CA ALA A 204 -23.28 -1.79 -0.17
C ALA A 204 -23.53 -3.22 0.33
N VAL A 205 -24.80 -3.56 0.57
CA VAL A 205 -25.23 -4.92 0.90
C VAL A 205 -25.66 -5.62 -0.40
N CYS A 206 -25.10 -6.80 -0.68
CA CYS A 206 -25.40 -7.59 -1.87
C CYS A 206 -25.45 -9.09 -1.55
N PRO A 207 -26.28 -9.88 -2.27
CA PRO A 207 -26.26 -11.34 -2.12
C PRO A 207 -24.91 -11.92 -2.58
N LEU A 208 -24.47 -12.98 -1.92
CA LEU A 208 -23.16 -13.59 -2.20
C LEU A 208 -23.19 -14.37 -3.54
N PRO A 209 -22.13 -14.34 -4.37
CA PRO A 209 -22.13 -15.04 -5.66
C PRO A 209 -22.26 -16.57 -5.59
N HIS A 210 -21.82 -17.20 -4.48
CA HIS A 210 -21.89 -18.66 -4.29
C HIS A 210 -23.03 -19.09 -3.37
N GLU A 211 -23.62 -18.15 -2.63
CA GLU A 211 -24.66 -18.41 -1.64
C GLU A 211 -25.66 -17.24 -1.71
N PRO A 212 -26.58 -17.24 -2.71
CA PRO A 212 -27.46 -16.10 -2.96
C PRO A 212 -28.47 -15.85 -1.83
N GLN A 213 -28.70 -16.86 -0.98
CA GLN A 213 -29.56 -16.76 0.21
C GLN A 213 -28.93 -15.91 1.32
N THR A 214 -27.59 -15.81 1.35
CA THR A 214 -26.87 -15.07 2.38
C THR A 214 -26.48 -13.70 1.86
N LEU A 215 -26.80 -12.67 2.66
CA LEU A 215 -26.39 -11.29 2.38
C LEU A 215 -24.92 -11.10 2.75
N GLY A 216 -24.22 -10.28 1.97
CA GLY A 216 -22.86 -9.87 2.24
C GLY A 216 -22.68 -8.37 2.13
N VAL A 217 -21.68 -7.85 2.82
CA VAL A 217 -21.28 -6.44 2.72
C VAL A 217 -20.09 -6.35 1.79
N ARG A 218 -20.19 -5.50 0.77
CA ARG A 218 -19.07 -5.11 -0.07
C ARG A 218 -18.39 -3.90 0.54
N PHE A 219 -17.18 -4.12 1.04
CA PHE A 219 -16.43 -3.10 1.80
C PHE A 219 -15.18 -2.60 1.06
N GLY A 220 -14.68 -3.32 0.05
CA GLY A 220 -13.53 -2.89 -0.74
C GLY A 220 -13.85 -2.01 -1.94
N PHE A 221 -12.79 -1.61 -2.64
CA PHE A 221 -12.87 -0.69 -3.77
C PHE A 221 -13.12 -1.44 -5.07
N SER A 222 -13.97 -0.89 -5.95
CA SER A 222 -14.27 -1.51 -7.26
C SER A 222 -13.09 -1.40 -8.24
N GLU A 223 -12.18 -0.49 -7.95
CA GLU A 223 -10.98 -0.12 -8.72
C GLU A 223 -9.72 -0.84 -8.22
N ALA A 224 -9.84 -1.63 -7.14
CA ALA A 224 -8.75 -2.42 -6.61
C ALA A 224 -8.30 -3.51 -7.60
N ALA A 225 -7.12 -4.07 -7.37
CA ALA A 225 -6.65 -5.22 -8.14
C ALA A 225 -7.69 -6.38 -8.09
N PRO A 226 -7.83 -7.18 -9.16
CA PRO A 226 -8.96 -8.11 -9.30
C PRO A 226 -9.05 -9.15 -8.18
N GLU A 227 -7.90 -9.59 -7.65
CA GLU A 227 -7.80 -10.51 -6.51
C GLU A 227 -8.46 -9.93 -5.25
N PHE A 228 -8.16 -8.67 -4.93
CA PHE A 228 -8.74 -7.99 -3.77
C PHE A 228 -10.17 -7.52 -4.01
N ARG A 229 -10.52 -7.14 -5.24
CA ARG A 229 -11.90 -6.75 -5.59
C ARG A 229 -12.87 -7.92 -5.37
N ASN A 230 -12.51 -9.11 -5.82
CA ASN A 230 -13.36 -10.29 -5.69
C ASN A 230 -13.45 -10.77 -4.23
N ASN A 231 -12.37 -10.57 -3.44
CA ASN A 231 -12.32 -10.94 -2.03
C ASN A 231 -12.87 -9.87 -1.08
N SER A 232 -13.31 -8.72 -1.60
CA SER A 232 -13.80 -7.59 -0.80
C SER A 232 -15.30 -7.63 -0.47
N ILE A 233 -15.90 -8.81 -0.56
CA ILE A 233 -17.29 -9.09 -0.18
C ILE A 233 -17.21 -10.12 0.95
N ALA A 234 -17.75 -9.78 2.12
CA ALA A 234 -17.83 -10.69 3.25
C ALA A 234 -19.30 -11.00 3.59
N PRO A 235 -19.64 -12.28 3.79
CA PRO A 235 -20.99 -12.66 4.20
C PRO A 235 -21.29 -12.17 5.63
N LEU A 236 -22.52 -11.74 5.83
CA LEU A 236 -23.10 -11.46 7.13
C LEU A 236 -23.72 -12.76 7.64
N ARG A 237 -23.17 -13.28 8.74
CA ARG A 237 -23.69 -14.48 9.40
C ARG A 237 -24.28 -14.09 10.74
N ARG A 238 -25.33 -14.79 11.14
CA ARG A 238 -25.92 -14.64 12.47
C ARG A 238 -25.04 -15.34 13.51
N ASN A 239 -24.86 -14.72 14.66
CA ASN A 239 -24.32 -15.36 15.87
C ASN A 239 -25.45 -16.00 16.68
N ASP A 240 -25.10 -16.79 17.69
CA ASP A 240 -26.08 -17.41 18.59
C ASP A 240 -26.90 -16.37 19.38
N ASP A 241 -26.31 -15.20 19.65
CA ASP A 241 -26.99 -14.05 20.31
C ASP A 241 -27.99 -13.28 19.42
N GLY A 242 -28.03 -13.63 18.13
CA GLY A 242 -28.84 -12.95 17.10
C GLY A 242 -28.16 -11.72 16.47
N THR A 243 -26.98 -11.31 16.93
CA THR A 243 -26.22 -10.22 16.30
C THR A 243 -25.60 -10.65 14.97
N ALA A 244 -25.42 -9.72 14.04
CA ALA A 244 -24.77 -9.99 12.77
C ALA A 244 -23.23 -9.91 12.90
N ARG A 245 -22.52 -10.99 12.53
CA ARG A 245 -21.06 -11.03 12.38
C ARG A 245 -20.62 -10.98 10.93
N LEU A 246 -19.50 -10.31 10.70
CA LEU A 246 -18.82 -10.32 9.40
C LEU A 246 -17.90 -11.54 9.30
N ALA A 247 -18.18 -12.48 8.38
CA ALA A 247 -17.31 -13.64 8.19
C ALA A 247 -16.13 -13.28 7.26
N THR A 248 -15.03 -12.83 7.86
CA THR A 248 -13.83 -12.34 7.15
C THR A 248 -12.93 -13.46 6.58
N GLY A 249 -13.32 -14.73 6.69
CA GLY A 249 -12.45 -15.90 6.47
C GLY A 249 -11.72 -16.03 5.11
N ARG A 250 -12.11 -15.27 4.08
CA ARG A 250 -11.39 -15.21 2.78
C ARG A 250 -10.28 -14.16 2.73
N ILE A 251 -10.32 -13.16 3.61
CA ILE A 251 -9.32 -12.11 3.75
C ILE A 251 -8.37 -12.59 4.85
N GLY A 252 -7.26 -13.22 4.47
CA GLY A 252 -6.41 -14.07 5.31
C GLY A 252 -6.38 -13.74 6.81
N GLY A 253 -6.84 -14.71 7.63
CA GLY A 253 -6.46 -15.00 9.02
C GLY A 253 -6.54 -13.90 10.10
N GLY A 254 -6.76 -12.64 9.79
CA GLY A 254 -6.75 -11.56 10.79
C GLY A 254 -6.65 -10.15 10.22
N SER A 255 -6.73 -9.17 11.11
CA SER A 255 -6.63 -7.77 10.71
C SER A 255 -5.18 -7.41 10.43
N GLN A 256 -4.79 -7.25 9.16
CA GLN A 256 -3.42 -6.93 8.77
C GLN A 256 -3.23 -5.44 8.43
N ARG A 257 -2.03 -4.91 8.72
CA ARG A 257 -1.61 -3.53 8.43
C ARG A 257 -0.17 -3.50 7.93
N LEU A 258 0.09 -2.58 6.99
CA LEU A 258 1.45 -2.31 6.54
C LEU A 258 2.19 -1.48 7.60
N ARG A 259 3.36 -1.94 8.02
CA ARG A 259 4.28 -1.21 8.87
C ARG A 259 5.51 -0.79 8.06
N VAL A 260 5.97 0.44 8.28
CA VAL A 260 7.22 0.99 7.73
C VAL A 260 8.18 1.21 8.90
N THR A 261 9.37 0.63 8.81
CA THR A 261 10.43 0.81 9.81
C THR A 261 11.69 1.35 9.15
N LEU A 262 12.25 2.44 9.69
CA LEU A 262 13.55 2.97 9.30
C LEU A 262 14.63 2.37 10.18
N LEU A 263 15.67 1.83 9.53
CA LEU A 263 16.84 1.27 10.18
C LEU A 263 18.07 2.14 9.87
N SER A 264 18.87 2.46 10.88
CA SER A 264 20.21 3.04 10.71
C SER A 264 21.23 2.13 11.37
N HIS A 265 22.27 1.75 10.64
CA HIS A 265 23.26 0.77 11.12
C HIS A 265 22.58 -0.50 11.72
N ASP A 266 21.50 -0.93 11.07
CA ASP A 266 20.61 -2.05 11.48
C ASP A 266 19.83 -1.87 12.81
N GLU A 267 19.87 -0.69 13.43
CA GLU A 267 18.99 -0.34 14.56
C GLU A 267 17.76 0.45 14.10
N ALA A 268 16.59 0.21 14.73
CA ALA A 268 15.36 0.91 14.39
C ALA A 268 15.36 2.35 14.91
N VAL A 269 15.36 3.33 14.00
CA VAL A 269 15.36 4.78 14.30
C VAL A 269 14.03 5.46 13.94
N GLY A 270 13.07 4.71 13.41
CA GLY A 270 11.72 5.21 13.12
C GLY A 270 10.75 4.08 12.83
N ARG A 271 9.52 4.16 13.33
CA ARG A 271 8.46 3.19 13.05
C ARG A 271 7.14 3.90 12.78
N SER A 272 6.37 3.41 11.81
CA SER A 272 5.01 3.91 11.54
C SER A 272 4.02 3.40 12.59
N SER A 273 3.00 4.19 12.91
CA SER A 273 1.97 3.80 13.88
C SER A 273 1.11 2.64 13.36
N LEU A 274 0.90 1.60 14.18
CA LEU A 274 -0.13 0.59 13.93
C LEU A 274 -1.35 0.84 14.82
N PRO A 275 -2.58 0.79 14.28
CA PRO A 275 -3.78 0.82 15.10
C PRO A 275 -3.91 -0.48 15.90
N ARG A 276 -4.60 -0.42 17.04
CA ARG A 276 -4.96 -1.61 17.81
C ARG A 276 -6.02 -2.43 17.06
N ARG A 277 -5.99 -3.75 17.20
CA ARG A 277 -7.10 -4.62 16.75
C ARG A 277 -8.39 -4.21 17.47
N LEU A 278 -9.48 -4.22 16.73
CA LEU A 278 -10.80 -3.95 17.27
C LEU A 278 -11.31 -5.17 18.05
N ALA A 279 -11.99 -4.93 19.17
CA ALA A 279 -12.59 -6.01 19.97
C ALA A 279 -13.68 -6.76 19.18
N ASP A 280 -13.83 -8.05 19.48
CA ASP A 280 -14.81 -8.92 18.82
C ASP A 280 -16.27 -8.63 19.21
N ASP A 281 -16.52 -7.66 20.10
CA ASP A 281 -17.86 -7.14 20.47
C ASP A 281 -18.16 -5.76 19.85
N ALA A 282 -17.22 -5.19 19.09
CA ALA A 282 -17.39 -3.87 18.50
C ALA A 282 -18.56 -3.83 17.49
N PRO A 283 -19.17 -2.65 17.27
CA PRO A 283 -20.27 -2.51 16.33
C PRO A 283 -19.87 -2.99 14.93
N LEU A 284 -20.80 -3.62 14.22
CA LEU A 284 -20.55 -4.25 12.92
C LEU A 284 -19.93 -3.29 11.90
N GLN A 285 -20.29 -2.00 11.95
CA GLN A 285 -19.78 -0.95 11.08
C GLN A 285 -18.26 -0.76 11.22
N ASP A 286 -17.76 -0.79 12.44
CA ASP A 286 -16.34 -0.61 12.72
C ASP A 286 -15.54 -1.85 12.26
N ARG A 287 -16.14 -3.04 12.36
CA ARG A 287 -15.56 -4.26 11.77
C ARG A 287 -15.51 -4.22 10.25
N VAL A 288 -16.55 -3.67 9.61
CA VAL A 288 -16.57 -3.45 8.16
C VAL A 288 -15.48 -2.43 7.76
N LEU A 289 -15.30 -1.36 8.54
CA LEU A 289 -14.21 -0.40 8.35
C LEU A 289 -12.83 -1.06 8.53
N GLU A 290 -12.67 -1.89 9.55
CA GLU A 290 -11.45 -2.63 9.80
C GLU A 290 -11.13 -3.54 8.61
N ALA A 291 -12.10 -4.36 8.16
CA ALA A 291 -11.98 -5.23 6.99
C ALA A 291 -11.63 -4.45 5.71
N ARG A 292 -12.18 -3.25 5.52
CA ARG A 292 -11.80 -2.38 4.40
C ARG A 292 -10.35 -1.94 4.48
N ASN A 293 -9.90 -1.54 5.66
CA ASN A 293 -8.53 -1.10 5.86
C ASN A 293 -7.54 -2.28 5.72
N THR A 294 -7.94 -3.51 6.07
CA THR A 294 -7.08 -4.70 5.93
C THR A 294 -6.89 -5.04 4.47
N VAL A 295 -7.97 -5.10 3.69
CA VAL A 295 -7.89 -5.31 2.24
C VAL A 295 -7.09 -4.21 1.56
N ARG A 296 -7.25 -2.95 1.97
CA ARG A 296 -6.44 -1.84 1.44
C ARG A 296 -4.94 -1.99 1.76
N SER A 297 -4.61 -2.50 2.95
CA SER A 297 -3.21 -2.73 3.36
C SER A 297 -2.59 -3.93 2.64
N GLN A 298 -3.36 -5.01 2.46
CA GLN A 298 -2.95 -6.19 1.69
C GLN A 298 -2.76 -5.86 0.20
N GLU A 299 -3.66 -5.06 -0.39
CA GLU A 299 -3.50 -4.58 -1.76
C GLU A 299 -2.24 -3.73 -1.91
N LEU A 300 -1.99 -2.82 -0.97
CA LEU A 300 -0.78 -2.01 -0.96
C LEU A 300 0.48 -2.88 -0.88
N TRP A 301 0.49 -3.86 0.02
CA TRP A 301 1.58 -4.82 0.16
C TRP A 301 1.82 -5.63 -1.13
N TYR A 302 0.76 -6.07 -1.78
CA TYR A 302 0.83 -6.80 -3.05
C TYR A 302 1.45 -5.94 -4.16
N GLU A 303 0.99 -4.70 -4.33
CA GLU A 303 1.53 -3.80 -5.36
C GLU A 303 2.99 -3.41 -5.07
N ILE A 304 3.36 -3.18 -3.80
CA ILE A 304 4.75 -2.94 -3.38
C ILE A 304 5.64 -4.12 -3.77
N ASN A 305 5.25 -5.36 -3.44
CA ASN A 305 6.00 -6.56 -3.78
C ASN A 305 6.11 -6.77 -5.29
N ARG A 306 5.04 -6.48 -6.03
CA ARG A 306 5.01 -6.59 -7.49
C ARG A 306 5.96 -5.59 -8.15
N GLU A 307 6.04 -4.37 -7.63
CA GLU A 307 6.98 -3.36 -8.12
C GLU A 307 8.42 -3.63 -7.68
N ALA A 308 8.64 -4.03 -6.43
CA ALA A 308 9.97 -4.27 -5.84
C ALA A 308 10.81 -5.27 -6.66
N ARG A 309 10.19 -6.30 -7.23
CA ARG A 309 10.84 -7.26 -8.15
C ARG A 309 11.48 -6.61 -9.38
N THR A 310 11.05 -5.42 -9.77
CA THR A 310 11.60 -4.66 -10.91
C THR A 310 12.63 -3.60 -10.51
N LEU A 311 12.83 -3.36 -9.21
CA LEU A 311 13.57 -2.21 -8.68
C LEU A 311 14.93 -2.58 -8.06
N LEU A 312 15.45 -3.78 -8.33
CA LEU A 312 16.75 -4.22 -7.79
C LEU A 312 17.88 -3.23 -8.10
N ALA A 313 17.92 -2.67 -9.32
CA ALA A 313 18.91 -1.67 -9.72
C ALA A 313 18.82 -0.33 -8.95
N LEU A 314 17.74 -0.10 -8.20
CA LEU A 314 17.52 1.09 -7.38
C LEU A 314 17.73 0.83 -5.89
N GLY A 315 18.32 -0.32 -5.51
CA GLY A 315 18.60 -0.68 -4.12
C GLY A 315 17.36 -1.14 -3.36
N VAL A 316 16.40 -1.76 -4.05
CA VAL A 316 15.22 -2.38 -3.44
C VAL A 316 15.39 -3.89 -3.46
N HIS A 317 15.36 -4.52 -2.29
CA HIS A 317 15.41 -5.96 -2.13
C HIS A 317 14.07 -6.47 -1.63
N ALA A 318 13.45 -7.37 -2.40
CA ALA A 318 12.21 -8.04 -2.01
C ALA A 318 12.56 -9.40 -1.39
N GLU A 319 12.28 -9.56 -0.10
CA GLU A 319 12.28 -10.82 0.62
C GLU A 319 10.83 -11.33 0.74
N GLU A 320 10.63 -12.59 1.16
CA GLU A 320 9.28 -13.18 1.26
C GLU A 320 8.39 -12.44 2.27
N ALA A 321 8.96 -11.99 3.40
CA ALA A 321 8.23 -11.35 4.49
C ALA A 321 8.46 -9.83 4.60
N SER A 322 9.50 -9.30 3.93
CA SER A 322 9.90 -7.90 4.05
C SER A 322 10.34 -7.33 2.70
N VAL A 323 10.10 -6.04 2.46
CA VAL A 323 10.72 -5.33 1.33
C VAL A 323 11.64 -4.26 1.91
N THR A 324 12.92 -4.32 1.58
CA THR A 324 13.92 -3.36 2.05
C THR A 324 14.30 -2.41 0.91
N TRP A 325 14.46 -1.14 1.25
CA TRP A 325 14.90 -0.09 0.34
C TRP A 325 16.05 0.69 0.97
N GLU A 326 17.19 0.72 0.29
CA GLU A 326 18.35 1.50 0.69
C GLU A 326 18.15 2.97 0.31
N LEU A 327 17.91 3.83 1.32
CA LEU A 327 17.67 5.26 1.12
C LEU A 327 18.99 6.03 0.94
N ASP A 328 19.96 5.73 1.81
CA ASP A 328 21.31 6.28 1.80
C ASP A 328 22.29 5.26 2.38
N ALA A 329 23.60 5.52 2.31
CA ALA A 329 24.64 4.61 2.81
C ALA A 329 24.48 4.21 4.30
N ARG A 330 23.69 4.96 5.07
CA ARG A 330 23.46 4.76 6.51
C ARG A 330 22.03 4.42 6.89
N MET A 331 21.07 4.50 5.96
CA MET A 331 19.63 4.42 6.25
C MET A 331 18.94 3.45 5.30
N LYS A 332 18.20 2.49 5.86
CA LYS A 332 17.38 1.52 5.14
C LYS A 332 15.92 1.67 5.56
N VAL A 333 14.99 1.52 4.65
CA VAL A 333 13.54 1.51 4.91
C VAL A 333 13.03 0.10 4.69
N VAL A 334 12.37 -0.49 5.68
CA VAL A 334 11.81 -1.84 5.62
C VAL A 334 10.30 -1.75 5.68
N PHE A 335 9.64 -2.44 4.77
CA PHE A 335 8.19 -2.59 4.68
C PHE A 335 7.81 -4.01 5.12
N THR A 336 6.89 -4.15 6.06
CA THR A 336 6.37 -5.45 6.52
C THR A 336 4.85 -5.42 6.65
N LEU A 337 4.19 -6.55 6.36
CA LEU A 337 2.76 -6.71 6.62
C LEU A 337 2.58 -7.44 7.95
N GLU A 338 1.99 -6.76 8.93
CA GLU A 338 1.86 -7.27 10.30
C GLU A 338 0.39 -7.53 10.64
N VAL A 339 0.15 -8.61 11.38
CA VAL A 339 -1.18 -8.94 11.94
C VAL A 339 -1.37 -8.11 13.22
N LEU A 340 -2.47 -7.38 13.29
CA LEU A 340 -2.89 -6.66 14.48
C LEU A 340 -3.30 -7.67 15.56
N SER A 341 -2.71 -7.52 16.72
CA SER A 341 -2.97 -8.28 17.93
C SER A 341 -3.81 -7.49 18.93
N ASP A 342 -4.50 -8.20 19.83
CA ASP A 342 -5.36 -7.61 20.87
C ASP A 342 -4.56 -7.00 22.02
N THR A 343 -3.42 -7.64 22.33
CA THR A 343 -2.32 -7.02 23.05
C THR A 343 -1.59 -6.11 22.07
N ALA A 344 -1.15 -4.93 22.50
CA ALA A 344 -0.16 -4.18 21.72
C ALA A 344 1.15 -4.99 21.71
N SER A 345 1.21 -6.10 20.97
CA SER A 345 2.34 -7.02 21.05
C SER A 345 3.50 -6.45 20.27
N GLY A 346 4.58 -6.11 20.97
CA GLY A 346 5.93 -6.30 20.44
C GLY A 346 6.85 -5.10 20.37
N GLY A 347 6.56 -4.00 21.07
CA GLY A 347 7.54 -2.95 21.33
C GLY A 347 7.22 -2.28 22.64
N SER A 348 8.24 -1.96 23.42
CA SER A 348 8.20 -1.06 24.58
C SER A 348 7.24 0.13 24.38
N PRO A 349 6.69 0.71 25.46
CA PRO A 349 5.77 1.84 25.37
C PRO A 349 6.40 2.92 24.49
N ALA A 350 5.82 3.13 23.30
CA ALA A 350 6.17 4.16 22.32
C ALA A 350 7.58 4.75 22.55
N GLU A 351 8.63 3.98 22.25
CA GLU A 351 9.95 4.59 22.04
C GLU A 351 9.77 5.53 20.85
N SER A 352 9.47 6.78 21.16
CA SER A 352 9.32 7.84 20.18
C SER A 352 10.68 8.02 19.55
N HIS A 353 10.87 7.41 18.40
CA HIS A 353 12.13 7.54 17.69
C HIS A 353 12.13 8.88 16.93
N PRO A 354 13.31 9.49 16.71
CA PRO A 354 13.38 10.83 16.12
C PRO A 354 12.83 10.89 14.69
N TYR A 355 12.74 9.77 13.97
CA TYR A 355 12.27 9.69 12.58
C TYR A 355 10.91 8.99 12.40
N ASP A 356 10.09 8.87 13.46
CA ASP A 356 8.74 8.29 13.34
C ASP A 356 7.84 9.08 12.38
N TRP A 357 7.96 10.40 12.38
CA TRP A 357 7.24 11.27 11.43
C TRP A 357 7.58 10.95 9.98
N LEU A 358 8.83 10.56 9.69
CA LEU A 358 9.27 10.20 8.35
C LEU A 358 8.67 8.85 7.94
N ALA A 359 8.71 7.85 8.84
CA ALA A 359 8.06 6.56 8.63
C ALA A 359 6.57 6.71 8.32
N GLN A 360 5.88 7.53 9.12
CA GLN A 360 4.47 7.81 8.95
C GLN A 360 4.18 8.56 7.64
N SER A 361 5.03 9.52 7.28
CA SER A 361 4.89 10.26 6.02
C SER A 361 5.03 9.36 4.80
N ILE A 362 5.95 8.38 4.85
CA ILE A 362 6.14 7.38 3.78
C ILE A 362 4.87 6.52 3.66
N LEU A 363 4.36 6.00 4.78
CA LEU A 363 3.15 5.18 4.81
C LEU A 363 1.93 5.93 4.23
N VAL A 364 1.71 7.17 4.68
CA VAL A 364 0.60 8.02 4.20
C VAL A 364 0.76 8.32 2.70
N THR A 365 1.98 8.60 2.25
CA THR A 365 2.26 8.84 0.83
C THR A 365 1.96 7.60 -0.01
N LEU A 366 2.32 6.41 0.45
CA LEU A 366 2.01 5.14 -0.24
C LEU A 366 0.49 4.92 -0.36
N HIS A 367 -0.27 5.17 0.71
CA HIS A 367 -1.73 5.09 0.64
C HIS A 367 -2.34 6.12 -0.31
N LEU A 368 -1.77 7.33 -0.40
CA LEU A 368 -2.20 8.37 -1.32
C LEU A 368 -1.91 7.98 -2.78
N LEU A 369 -0.73 7.39 -3.03
CA LEU A 369 -0.36 6.85 -4.34
C LEU A 369 -1.26 5.69 -4.77
N LEU A 370 -1.69 4.83 -3.84
CA LEU A 370 -2.70 3.79 -4.12
C LEU A 370 -4.06 4.39 -4.47
N SER A 371 -4.53 5.40 -3.74
CA SER A 371 -5.77 6.13 -4.12
C SER A 371 -5.66 6.74 -5.52
N TYR A 372 -4.49 7.29 -5.86
CA TYR A 372 -4.23 7.83 -7.17
C TYR A 372 -4.22 6.75 -8.26
N ALA A 373 -3.68 5.57 -7.98
CA ALA A 373 -3.75 4.42 -8.86
C ALA A 373 -5.20 3.96 -9.10
N HIS A 374 -6.01 3.84 -8.04
CA HIS A 374 -7.45 3.53 -8.15
C HIS A 374 -8.19 4.53 -9.03
N ARG A 375 -7.93 5.83 -8.85
CA ARG A 375 -8.51 6.88 -9.68
C ARG A 375 -8.10 6.76 -11.15
N ARG A 376 -6.84 6.42 -11.44
CA ARG A 376 -6.41 6.13 -12.81
C ARG A 376 -7.11 4.91 -13.40
N THR A 377 -7.31 3.85 -12.62
CA THR A 377 -8.10 2.67 -13.03
C THR A 377 -9.54 3.04 -13.33
N TYR A 378 -10.17 3.85 -12.46
CA TYR A 378 -11.52 4.38 -12.68
C TYR A 378 -11.61 5.17 -13.99
N SER A 379 -10.68 6.09 -14.23
CA SER A 379 -10.63 6.89 -15.46
C SER A 379 -10.41 6.02 -16.71
N ARG A 380 -9.56 4.99 -16.62
CA ARG A 380 -9.34 4.01 -17.71
C ARG A 380 -10.60 3.18 -18.00
N ARG A 381 -11.38 2.84 -16.97
CA ARG A 381 -12.65 2.09 -17.11
C ARG A 381 -13.77 2.95 -17.69
N THR A 382 -13.91 4.18 -17.20
CA THR A 382 -15.00 5.09 -17.56
C THR A 382 -14.81 5.68 -18.96
N TYR A 383 -13.56 5.96 -19.33
CA TYR A 383 -13.19 6.50 -20.64
C TYR A 383 -12.23 5.51 -21.33
N PRO A 384 -12.76 4.40 -21.88
CA PRO A 384 -11.93 3.46 -22.62
C PRO A 384 -11.24 4.20 -23.76
N GLN A 385 -9.90 4.21 -23.76
CA GLN A 385 -9.16 4.79 -24.87
C GLN A 385 -9.42 3.97 -26.13
N VAL A 386 -9.82 4.65 -27.20
CA VAL A 386 -9.99 4.05 -28.52
C VAL A 386 -8.64 3.47 -28.95
N LEU A 387 -8.69 2.20 -29.31
CA LEU A 387 -7.61 1.32 -29.76
C LEU A 387 -6.39 2.02 -30.39
N ALA A 388 -5.28 2.13 -29.66
CA ALA A 388 -3.93 2.15 -30.24
C ALA A 388 -2.84 1.85 -29.18
N ALA A 389 -2.03 0.82 -29.49
CA ALA A 389 -0.71 0.50 -28.96
C ALA A 389 -0.51 0.59 -27.42
N ASN A 390 -0.83 -0.49 -26.72
CA ASN A 390 0.17 -1.40 -26.14
C ASN A 390 -0.47 -2.14 -24.94
N ARG A 391 -1.06 -3.32 -25.19
CA ARG A 391 -1.58 -4.21 -24.12
C ARG A 391 -0.49 -4.55 -23.09
N ALA A 392 0.80 -4.43 -23.44
CA ALA A 392 1.91 -4.60 -22.50
C ALA A 392 1.97 -3.53 -21.40
N SER A 393 1.45 -2.31 -21.64
CA SER A 393 1.38 -1.25 -20.62
C SER A 393 0.33 -1.54 -19.53
N GLN A 394 -0.66 -2.39 -19.82
CA GLN A 394 -1.70 -2.78 -18.85
C GLN A 394 -1.17 -3.70 -17.74
N ARG A 395 0.01 -4.31 -17.93
CA ARG A 395 0.62 -5.26 -16.97
C ARG A 395 1.76 -4.67 -16.15
N GLN A 396 2.15 -3.42 -16.38
CA GLN A 396 3.21 -2.80 -15.60
C GLN A 396 2.71 -2.54 -14.17
N PRO A 397 3.49 -2.92 -13.14
CA PRO A 397 3.17 -2.59 -11.75
C PRO A 397 2.99 -1.07 -11.59
N TRP A 398 2.09 -0.64 -10.72
CA TRP A 398 1.95 0.79 -10.44
C TRP A 398 3.25 1.32 -9.82
N PRO A 399 3.78 2.45 -10.31
CA PRO A 399 5.09 2.91 -9.88
C PRO A 399 4.99 3.67 -8.54
N MET A 400 4.74 2.95 -7.44
CA MET A 400 4.60 3.48 -6.09
C MET A 400 5.97 3.78 -5.48
N LEU A 401 6.77 2.74 -5.23
CA LEU A 401 8.12 2.83 -4.69
C LEU A 401 9.00 3.68 -5.60
N ARG A 402 8.90 3.53 -6.93
CA ARG A 402 9.70 4.34 -7.86
C ARG A 402 9.45 5.83 -7.71
N SER A 403 8.21 6.25 -7.42
CA SER A 403 7.91 7.67 -7.19
C SER A 403 8.50 8.19 -5.88
N LEU A 404 8.48 7.37 -4.84
CA LEU A 404 9.10 7.67 -3.55
C LEU A 404 10.63 7.78 -3.68
N ILE A 405 11.26 6.81 -4.36
CA ILE A 405 12.70 6.78 -4.62
C ILE A 405 13.11 7.98 -5.47
N ALA A 406 12.36 8.28 -6.53
CA ALA A 406 12.65 9.41 -7.40
C ALA A 406 12.61 10.73 -6.63
N ARG A 407 11.61 10.90 -5.74
CA ARG A 407 11.50 12.07 -4.87
C ARG A 407 12.64 12.14 -3.84
N ALA A 408 13.00 11.04 -3.20
CA ALA A 408 14.12 10.99 -2.27
C ALA A 408 15.46 11.33 -2.94
N LYS A 409 15.72 10.78 -4.13
CA LYS A 409 16.89 11.11 -4.94
C LYS A 409 16.89 12.58 -5.35
N HIS A 410 15.74 13.12 -5.75
CA HIS A 410 15.59 14.53 -6.09
C HIS A 410 15.89 15.45 -4.90
N THR A 411 15.39 15.13 -3.71
CA THR A 411 15.66 15.90 -2.49
C THR A 411 17.13 15.84 -2.10
N ASN A 412 17.77 14.67 -2.21
CA ASN A 412 19.20 14.51 -1.93
C ASN A 412 20.04 15.33 -2.91
N ALA A 413 19.78 15.22 -4.22
CA ALA A 413 20.46 16.01 -5.25
C ALA A 413 20.28 17.52 -5.02
N THR A 414 19.08 17.96 -4.64
CA THR A 414 18.79 19.36 -4.32
C THR A 414 19.59 19.83 -3.10
N PHE A 415 19.62 19.04 -2.02
CA PHE A 415 20.37 19.37 -0.81
C PHE A 415 21.88 19.45 -1.06
N ARG A 416 22.44 18.51 -1.83
CA ARG A 416 23.84 18.54 -2.26
C ARG A 416 24.16 19.82 -3.06
N LEU A 417 23.28 20.20 -3.97
CA LEU A 417 23.48 21.38 -4.82
C LEU A 417 23.36 22.68 -4.00
N VAL A 418 22.38 22.78 -3.09
CA VAL A 418 22.23 23.93 -2.18
C VAL A 418 23.44 24.08 -1.26
N SER A 419 23.84 23.01 -0.57
CA SER A 419 25.01 23.05 0.32
C SER A 419 26.31 23.40 -0.42
N PHE A 420 26.48 22.93 -1.65
CA PHE A 420 27.59 23.34 -2.51
C PHE A 420 27.53 24.83 -2.85
N LEU A 421 26.36 25.36 -3.25
CA LEU A 421 26.19 26.78 -3.58
C LEU A 421 26.38 27.69 -2.37
N GLU A 422 25.91 27.29 -1.19
CA GLU A 422 26.12 28.01 0.06
C GLU A 422 27.61 28.14 0.38
N ARG A 423 28.35 27.02 0.30
CA ARG A 423 29.80 26.99 0.51
C ARG A 423 30.58 27.78 -0.55
N LEU A 424 30.12 27.75 -1.80
CA LEU A 424 30.72 28.53 -2.88
C LEU A 424 30.53 30.04 -2.63
N VAL A 425 29.33 30.46 -2.24
CA VAL A 425 29.02 31.87 -1.98
C VAL A 425 29.73 32.38 -0.74
N SER A 426 29.82 31.61 0.35
CA SER A 426 30.58 32.00 1.55
C SER A 426 32.07 32.18 1.24
N LEU A 427 32.65 31.27 0.46
CA LEU A 427 34.04 31.35 0.00
C LEU A 427 34.30 32.61 -0.84
N LEU A 428 33.41 32.93 -1.79
CA LEU A 428 33.56 34.14 -2.63
C LEU A 428 33.44 35.43 -1.82
N HIS A 429 32.55 35.48 -0.82
CA HIS A 429 32.46 36.62 0.09
C HIS A 429 33.74 36.82 0.91
N ARG A 430 34.35 35.73 1.40
CA ARG A 430 35.64 35.79 2.13
C ARG A 430 36.79 36.25 1.24
N ALA A 431 36.79 35.85 -0.02
CA ALA A 431 37.75 36.33 -1.02
C ALA A 431 37.55 37.82 -1.41
N GLY A 432 36.51 38.48 -0.92
CA GLY A 432 36.24 39.91 -1.15
C GLY A 432 35.20 40.20 -2.24
N ILE A 433 34.58 39.19 -2.84
CA ILE A 433 33.58 39.33 -3.91
C ILE A 433 32.19 39.40 -3.29
N THR A 434 31.75 40.61 -2.93
CA THR A 434 30.45 40.85 -2.28
C THR A 434 29.24 40.72 -3.21
N THR A 435 29.47 40.51 -4.51
CA THR A 435 28.40 40.37 -5.52
C THR A 435 27.89 38.94 -5.68
N ALA A 436 28.52 37.98 -5.02
CA ALA A 436 28.16 36.57 -5.14
C ALA A 436 26.83 36.29 -4.43
N ALA A 437 25.84 35.72 -5.12
CA ALA A 437 24.57 35.35 -4.53
C ALA A 437 23.93 34.20 -5.30
N TYR A 438 23.07 33.43 -4.62
CA TYR A 438 22.24 32.43 -5.29
C TYR A 438 20.78 32.60 -4.89
N ARG A 439 19.88 32.34 -5.85
CA ARG A 439 18.44 32.33 -5.64
C ARG A 439 17.87 31.01 -6.11
N LYS A 440 17.16 30.32 -5.22
CA LYS A 440 16.38 29.14 -5.59
C LYS A 440 15.07 29.58 -6.24
N THR A 441 14.86 29.17 -7.48
CA THR A 441 13.63 29.40 -8.25
C THR A 441 12.89 28.08 -8.35
N THR A 442 12.01 27.81 -7.38
CA THR A 442 11.06 26.70 -7.52
C THR A 442 9.84 27.20 -8.29
N PRO A 443 9.56 26.67 -9.50
CA PRO A 443 8.31 27.01 -10.18
C PRO A 443 7.14 26.57 -9.29
N PRO A 444 6.12 27.41 -9.08
CA PRO A 444 5.00 27.01 -8.24
C PRO A 444 4.30 25.79 -8.84
N ILE A 445 3.78 24.93 -7.97
CA ILE A 445 3.06 23.70 -8.36
C ILE A 445 1.90 24.04 -9.32
N THR A 446 1.34 25.26 -9.23
CA THR A 446 0.28 25.77 -10.10
C THR A 446 0.71 26.18 -11.52
N SER A 447 1.98 26.44 -11.79
CA SER A 447 2.46 26.84 -13.12
C SER A 447 2.25 25.71 -14.14
N GLY A 448 1.36 25.91 -15.11
CA GLY A 448 1.05 24.91 -16.15
C GLY A 448 -0.18 24.03 -15.88
N LEU A 449 -0.89 24.21 -14.75
CA LEU A 449 -2.17 23.52 -14.52
C LEU A 449 -3.24 23.91 -15.57
N HIS A 450 -3.17 25.14 -16.09
CA HIS A 450 -4.16 25.68 -17.04
C HIS A 450 -3.91 25.23 -18.49
N ASN A 451 -2.66 24.99 -18.89
CA ASN A 451 -2.32 24.67 -20.29
C ASN A 451 -2.51 23.17 -20.63
N ASN A 452 -2.37 22.27 -19.65
CA ASN A 452 -2.56 20.83 -19.86
C ASN A 452 -4.03 20.39 -19.95
N LEU A 453 -4.97 21.26 -19.58
CA LEU A 453 -6.42 21.02 -19.73
C LEU A 453 -6.86 21.03 -21.20
N ARG A 454 -6.14 21.73 -22.09
CA ARG A 454 -6.53 21.89 -23.51
C ARG A 454 -5.78 20.95 -24.47
N ALA A 455 -4.56 20.52 -24.14
CA ALA A 455 -3.70 19.79 -25.08
C ALA A 455 -4.10 18.32 -25.33
N GLN A 456 -4.97 17.72 -24.51
CA GLN A 456 -5.38 16.31 -24.65
C GLN A 456 -6.90 16.09 -24.82
N GLY A 457 -7.71 17.14 -25.02
CA GLY A 457 -9.17 16.98 -25.14
C GLY A 457 -9.84 16.33 -23.92
N ARG A 458 -9.18 16.30 -22.76
CA ARG A 458 -9.65 15.69 -21.51
C ARG A 458 -9.73 16.76 -20.43
N PRO A 459 -10.82 16.85 -19.66
CA PRO A 459 -10.80 17.55 -18.38
C PRO A 459 -10.00 16.69 -17.39
N ALA A 460 -8.67 16.80 -17.42
CA ALA A 460 -7.86 16.29 -16.31
C ALA A 460 -8.26 17.09 -15.06
N SER A 461 -8.85 16.42 -14.07
CA SER A 461 -9.17 17.06 -12.79
C SER A 461 -7.93 17.76 -12.25
N LEU A 462 -8.11 18.93 -11.64
CA LEU A 462 -7.04 19.70 -10.98
C LEU A 462 -6.19 18.80 -10.05
N THR A 463 -6.83 17.85 -9.37
CA THR A 463 -6.13 16.86 -8.54
C THR A 463 -5.19 15.97 -9.34
N ASP A 464 -5.61 15.49 -10.51
CA ASP A 464 -4.80 14.58 -11.35
C ASP A 464 -3.58 15.30 -11.94
N SER A 465 -3.72 16.58 -12.28
CA SER A 465 -2.60 17.40 -12.73
C SER A 465 -1.62 17.73 -11.59
N VAL A 466 -2.12 18.00 -10.37
CA VAL A 466 -1.27 18.15 -9.17
C VAL A 466 -0.49 16.88 -8.88
N PHE A 467 -1.16 15.72 -8.85
CA PHE A 467 -0.49 14.43 -8.63
C PHE A 467 0.52 14.12 -9.74
N ASN A 468 0.15 14.37 -11.01
CA ASN A 468 1.08 14.19 -12.12
C ASN A 468 2.32 15.06 -11.96
N LYS A 469 2.16 16.32 -11.53
CA LYS A 469 3.29 17.21 -11.32
C LYS A 469 4.13 16.78 -10.12
N MET A 470 3.51 16.35 -9.03
CA MET A 470 4.20 15.86 -7.83
C MET A 470 5.02 14.60 -8.10
N ILE A 471 4.51 13.70 -8.95
CA ILE A 471 5.10 12.37 -9.23
C ILE A 471 6.10 12.45 -10.39
N TYR A 472 5.74 13.07 -11.51
CA TYR A 472 6.50 12.97 -12.77
C TYR A 472 7.31 14.21 -13.14
N ALA A 473 6.99 15.40 -12.59
CA ALA A 473 7.63 16.66 -12.97
C ALA A 473 8.23 17.36 -11.74
N MET A 474 9.39 16.87 -11.30
CA MET A 474 10.17 17.45 -10.22
C MET A 474 11.22 18.39 -10.79
N ASP A 475 10.83 19.65 -10.96
CA ASP A 475 11.70 20.69 -11.52
C ASP A 475 12.42 21.48 -10.43
N LEU A 476 13.66 21.87 -10.72
CA LEU A 476 14.56 22.61 -9.86
C LEU A 476 15.16 23.76 -10.66
N GLY A 477 15.09 24.98 -10.14
CA GLY A 477 15.73 26.14 -10.74
C GLY A 477 16.65 26.82 -9.73
N PHE A 478 17.87 27.16 -10.15
CA PHE A 478 18.74 28.05 -9.41
C PHE A 478 19.23 29.17 -10.33
N GLU A 479 19.28 30.38 -9.81
CA GLU A 479 19.95 31.51 -10.42
C GLU A 479 21.17 31.83 -9.55
N VAL A 480 22.36 31.75 -10.11
CA VAL A 480 23.63 31.97 -9.41
C VAL A 480 24.33 33.15 -10.05
N THR A 481 24.61 34.18 -9.27
CA THR A 481 25.40 35.35 -9.68
C THR A 481 26.75 35.26 -9.00
N VAL A 482 27.83 35.13 -9.77
CA VAL A 482 29.21 35.03 -9.22
C VAL A 482 29.85 36.40 -9.25
N THR A 483 29.81 37.05 -10.42
CA THR A 483 30.20 38.45 -10.62
C THR A 483 29.09 39.17 -11.41
N PRO A 484 29.07 40.51 -11.46
CA PRO A 484 28.07 41.25 -12.24
C PRO A 484 28.04 40.85 -13.73
N GLU A 485 29.17 40.37 -14.22
CA GLU A 485 29.40 39.93 -15.62
C GLU A 485 29.24 38.42 -15.83
N ALA A 486 29.08 37.62 -14.76
CA ALA A 486 28.93 36.16 -14.84
C ALA A 486 27.74 35.66 -14.02
N ARG A 487 26.64 35.37 -14.73
CA ARG A 487 25.40 34.84 -14.16
C ARG A 487 25.00 33.53 -14.83
N PHE A 488 24.60 32.56 -14.02
CA PHE A 488 24.18 31.23 -14.44
C PHE A 488 22.74 30.96 -14.02
N GLN A 489 21.99 30.28 -14.87
CA GLN A 489 20.70 29.68 -14.55
C GLN A 489 20.83 28.17 -14.69
N ILE A 490 20.71 27.46 -13.57
CA ILE A 490 20.72 26.00 -13.52
C ILE A 490 19.27 25.55 -13.51
N GLN A 491 18.88 24.71 -14.47
CA GLN A 491 17.58 24.05 -14.48
C GLN A 491 17.81 22.55 -14.36
N GLY A 492 17.35 21.96 -13.27
CA GLY A 492 17.38 20.53 -13.02
C GLY A 492 15.98 19.94 -13.08
N GLY A 493 15.88 18.68 -13.48
CA GLY A 493 14.65 17.91 -13.43
C GLY A 493 14.94 16.47 -13.05
N THR A 494 14.11 15.89 -12.19
CA THR A 494 14.07 14.44 -11.98
C THR A 494 12.85 13.90 -12.69
N SER A 495 13.07 13.09 -13.73
CA SER A 495 12.00 12.44 -14.46
C SER A 495 11.87 10.98 -14.05
N GLN A 496 10.62 10.55 -13.91
CA GLN A 496 10.27 9.19 -13.57
C GLN A 496 9.78 8.45 -14.81
N GLY A 497 10.65 7.64 -15.41
CA GLY A 497 10.33 6.69 -16.48
C GLY A 497 10.48 5.23 -16.02
N PRO A 498 10.76 4.27 -16.92
CA PRO A 498 11.21 2.93 -16.51
C PRO A 498 12.47 3.01 -15.62
N TYR A 499 13.29 4.03 -15.84
CA TYR A 499 14.45 4.40 -15.04
C TYR A 499 14.25 5.79 -14.42
N ILE A 500 14.93 6.06 -13.31
CA ILE A 500 14.97 7.39 -12.68
C ILE A 500 16.17 8.13 -13.26
N GLY A 501 15.90 9.22 -13.97
CA GLY A 501 16.95 10.07 -14.56
C GLY A 501 16.99 11.44 -13.91
N HIS A 502 18.19 11.91 -13.59
CA HIS A 502 18.44 13.32 -13.29
C HIS A 502 18.98 14.00 -14.54
N ARG A 503 18.46 15.18 -14.85
CA ARG A 503 18.94 16.00 -15.95
C ARG A 503 19.10 17.42 -15.46
N PHE A 504 20.28 17.99 -15.65
CA PHE A 504 20.58 19.38 -15.32
C PHE A 504 21.09 20.10 -16.56
N GLY A 505 20.44 21.19 -16.93
CA GLY A 505 20.92 22.15 -17.92
C GLY A 505 21.49 23.38 -17.21
N VAL A 506 22.59 23.91 -17.72
CA VAL A 506 23.17 25.18 -17.27
C VAL A 506 23.06 26.18 -18.42
N PHE A 507 22.46 27.33 -18.15
CA PHE A 507 22.23 28.40 -19.11
C PHE A 507 22.94 29.66 -18.63
N LEU A 508 23.61 30.37 -19.53
CA LEU A 508 24.29 31.63 -19.22
C LEU A 508 23.28 32.80 -19.35
N ARG A 509 23.26 33.73 -18.39
CA ARG A 509 22.38 34.92 -18.40
C ARG A 509 23.14 36.22 -18.59
N PRO A 510 22.72 37.14 -19.48
CA PRO A 510 23.47 38.36 -19.79
C PRO A 510 23.75 39.23 -18.55
N ALA A 511 24.87 39.97 -18.59
CA ALA A 511 25.35 40.84 -17.51
C ALA A 511 24.37 41.97 -17.17
N THR A 512 24.28 42.37 -15.89
CA THR A 512 23.48 43.54 -15.49
C THR A 512 24.26 44.83 -15.65
N GLN A 513 23.74 45.76 -16.44
CA GLN A 513 24.24 47.13 -16.50
C GLN A 513 23.88 47.89 -15.21
N HIS A 514 24.86 48.57 -14.61
CA HIS A 514 24.60 49.57 -13.58
C HIS A 514 23.86 50.76 -14.22
N GLY A 515 22.58 50.91 -13.89
CA GLY A 515 21.78 52.06 -14.29
C GLY A 515 20.75 52.38 -13.22
N THR A 516 21.02 53.41 -12.42
CA THR A 516 20.01 54.13 -11.63
C THR A 516 18.91 54.63 -12.55
N GLN A 517 17.79 53.91 -12.65
CA GLN A 517 16.54 54.47 -13.16
C GLN A 517 15.51 54.55 -12.03
N ASN A 518 15.32 55.78 -11.57
CA ASN A 518 14.16 56.24 -10.82
C ASN A 518 12.86 55.74 -11.49
N ARG A 519 12.21 54.73 -10.91
CA ARG A 519 10.80 54.44 -11.20
C ARG A 519 9.93 55.51 -10.54
N ARG A 520 9.69 56.62 -11.24
CA ARG A 520 8.47 57.41 -11.04
C ARG A 520 7.32 56.66 -11.71
N ASN A 521 6.56 55.91 -10.92
CA ASN A 521 5.24 55.44 -11.32
C ASN A 521 4.36 56.67 -11.58
N SER A 522 3.98 56.91 -12.82
CA SER A 522 2.80 57.72 -13.15
C SER A 522 1.68 56.75 -13.53
N ILE A 523 0.77 56.55 -12.59
CA ILE A 523 -0.53 55.93 -12.84
C ILE A 523 -1.34 56.97 -13.61
N LYS A 524 -1.54 56.75 -14.92
CA LYS A 524 -2.65 57.39 -15.64
C LYS A 524 -3.81 56.42 -15.70
N ALA A 525 -4.79 56.67 -14.84
CA ALA A 525 -6.13 56.19 -14.99
C ALA A 525 -6.72 56.78 -16.27
N ASN A 526 -7.34 55.94 -17.10
CA ASN A 526 -8.34 56.39 -18.06
C ASN A 526 -9.55 55.47 -17.95
N GLY A 527 -10.67 56.08 -17.60
CA GLY A 527 -11.99 55.46 -17.59
C GLY A 527 -12.68 55.53 -18.95
N ASN A 528 -13.92 55.04 -18.92
CA ASN A 528 -14.91 54.85 -20.00
C ASN A 528 -14.67 53.60 -20.86
N GLY A 529 -15.61 52.65 -20.98
CA GLY A 529 -17.04 52.68 -20.72
C GLY A 529 -17.80 52.47 -22.04
N ASN A 530 -18.68 51.45 -22.06
CA ASN A 530 -19.59 51.03 -23.12
C ASN A 530 -18.93 50.33 -24.34
N GLY A 531 -19.47 49.28 -24.93
CA GLY A 531 -20.75 48.58 -24.79
C GLY A 531 -21.07 47.91 -26.14
N ASN A 532 -21.69 46.73 -26.09
CA ASN A 532 -22.34 45.99 -27.19
C ASN A 532 -21.50 45.36 -28.31
N ILE A 533 -21.49 44.02 -28.35
CA ILE A 533 -21.56 43.23 -29.60
C ILE A 533 -22.49 42.02 -29.34
N PRO A 534 -23.51 41.78 -30.18
CA PRO A 534 -24.34 40.59 -30.11
C PRO A 534 -23.78 39.41 -30.94
N ASN A 535 -24.36 38.27 -30.66
CA ASN A 535 -24.12 36.94 -31.20
C ASN A 535 -24.35 36.83 -32.73
N ASN A 536 -23.57 35.98 -33.39
CA ASN A 536 -23.98 34.82 -34.23
C ASN A 536 -23.33 34.67 -35.63
N GLN A 537 -23.03 33.39 -35.92
CA GLN A 537 -23.03 32.66 -37.21
C GLN A 537 -21.84 32.68 -38.20
N PHE A 538 -21.29 31.46 -38.32
CA PHE A 538 -20.76 30.72 -39.47
C PHE A 538 -20.90 31.31 -40.89
N GLY A 539 -19.80 31.20 -41.64
CA GLY A 539 -19.76 31.19 -43.09
C GLY A 539 -18.33 30.94 -43.60
N SER A 540 -18.10 29.78 -44.22
CA SER A 540 -16.83 29.43 -44.87
C SER A 540 -16.80 29.96 -46.30
N THR A 541 -15.65 30.46 -46.75
CA THR A 541 -15.21 30.31 -48.16
C THR A 541 -13.72 30.57 -48.30
N ALA A 542 -13.09 29.71 -49.09
CA ALA A 542 -11.69 29.75 -49.50
C ALA A 542 -11.43 30.83 -50.56
N GLY A 543 -10.19 31.30 -50.66
CA GLY A 543 -9.69 31.95 -51.87
C GLY A 543 -8.62 33.04 -51.66
N GLN A 544 -7.36 32.62 -51.83
CA GLN A 544 -6.27 33.31 -52.55
C GLN A 544 -5.66 34.63 -52.03
N ASP A 545 -4.36 34.50 -51.73
CA ASP A 545 -3.24 35.35 -52.15
C ASP A 545 -3.42 36.87 -52.20
N ALA A 546 -2.86 37.53 -51.19
CA ALA A 546 -2.22 38.84 -51.34
C ALA A 546 -1.09 38.97 -50.32
N THR A 547 0.14 38.84 -50.82
CA THR A 547 1.34 39.37 -50.18
C THR A 547 1.18 40.89 -49.99
N MET A 548 1.08 41.33 -48.74
CA MET A 548 1.44 42.70 -48.36
C MET A 548 2.28 42.67 -47.09
N THR A 549 3.56 42.97 -47.32
CA THR A 549 4.53 43.50 -46.37
C THR A 549 3.86 44.40 -45.34
N THR A 550 3.77 43.93 -44.10
CA THR A 550 3.57 44.79 -42.94
C THR A 550 4.90 44.82 -42.20
N GLU A 551 5.55 45.98 -42.25
CA GLU A 551 6.74 46.29 -41.48
C GLU A 551 6.45 46.01 -39.99
N GLN A 552 7.00 44.91 -39.49
CA GLN A 552 7.16 44.73 -38.05
C GLN A 552 8.28 45.68 -37.62
N GLU A 553 7.89 46.76 -36.95
CA GLU A 553 8.79 47.52 -36.09
C GLU A 553 9.51 46.53 -35.16
N GLN A 554 10.81 46.34 -35.44
CA GLN A 554 11.76 45.67 -34.58
C GLN A 554 11.71 46.33 -33.19
N PRO A 555 11.55 45.58 -32.09
CA PRO A 555 11.96 46.10 -30.80
C PRO A 555 13.47 46.28 -30.86
N GLN A 556 13.92 47.54 -30.76
CA GLN A 556 15.32 47.93 -30.74
C GLN A 556 16.14 46.98 -29.85
N GLU A 557 17.08 46.26 -30.47
CA GLU A 557 18.14 45.52 -29.79
C GLU A 557 18.95 46.49 -28.94
N GLN A 558 18.62 46.57 -27.65
CA GLN A 558 19.59 47.02 -26.66
C GLN A 558 20.72 45.99 -26.70
N GLN A 559 21.87 46.38 -27.29
CA GLN A 559 23.09 45.57 -27.34
C GLN A 559 23.46 45.11 -25.93
N GLN A 560 23.06 43.88 -25.61
CA GLN A 560 23.42 43.19 -24.37
C GLN A 560 24.87 42.76 -24.49
N LYS A 561 25.74 43.21 -23.58
CA LYS A 561 27.14 42.77 -23.53
C LYS A 561 27.14 41.24 -23.35
N PRO A 562 27.76 40.47 -24.27
CA PRO A 562 27.77 39.01 -24.19
C PRO A 562 28.48 38.56 -22.90
N ASN A 563 28.01 37.47 -22.33
CA ASN A 563 28.64 36.90 -21.15
C ASN A 563 30.03 36.39 -21.52
N LEU A 564 31.03 36.79 -20.74
CA LEU A 564 32.44 36.40 -20.95
C LEU A 564 32.65 34.87 -21.02
N LEU A 565 31.77 34.11 -20.34
CA LEU A 565 31.82 32.65 -20.29
C LEU A 565 31.25 31.96 -21.53
N GLU A 566 30.53 32.67 -22.40
CA GLU A 566 30.01 32.13 -23.65
C GLU A 566 31.14 31.77 -24.61
N TRP A 567 32.24 32.52 -24.57
CA TRP A 567 33.44 32.26 -25.36
C TRP A 567 34.55 31.55 -24.58
N ALA A 568 34.66 31.79 -23.27
CA ALA A 568 35.71 31.18 -22.46
C ALA A 568 35.42 29.75 -22.00
N TYR A 569 34.17 29.44 -21.61
CA TYR A 569 33.81 28.10 -21.09
C TYR A 569 32.30 27.83 -21.22
N PRO A 570 31.80 27.61 -22.44
CA PRO A 570 30.38 27.37 -22.67
C PRO A 570 29.91 26.10 -21.95
N PRO A 571 28.66 26.07 -21.43
CA PRO A 571 28.08 24.87 -20.87
C PRO A 571 27.97 23.78 -21.95
N ALA A 572 27.99 22.51 -21.53
CA ALA A 572 27.79 21.40 -22.45
C ALA A 572 26.42 21.51 -23.16
N ALA A 573 26.39 21.16 -24.45
CA ALA A 573 25.14 21.11 -25.21
C ALA A 573 24.20 20.01 -24.70
N ASP A 574 24.77 18.93 -24.17
CA ASP A 574 24.02 17.84 -23.54
C ASP A 574 23.77 18.11 -22.05
N PRO A 575 22.59 17.76 -21.51
CA PRO A 575 22.28 17.95 -20.10
C PRO A 575 23.13 17.03 -19.22
N TYR A 576 23.64 17.58 -18.13
CA TYR A 576 24.38 16.82 -17.12
C TYR A 576 23.48 15.79 -16.44
N HIS A 577 23.96 14.56 -16.31
CA HIS A 577 23.20 13.43 -15.74
C HIS A 577 23.27 13.32 -14.22
N ASP A 578 24.18 14.04 -13.58
CA ASP A 578 24.37 14.04 -12.13
C ASP A 578 24.69 15.44 -11.62
N ALA A 579 24.35 15.71 -10.35
CA ALA A 579 24.63 16.98 -9.68
C ALA A 579 26.15 17.23 -9.57
N THR A 580 26.96 16.17 -9.44
CA THR A 580 28.43 16.26 -9.40
C THR A 580 29.01 16.86 -10.69
N GLY A 581 28.46 16.51 -11.85
CA GLY A 581 28.86 17.07 -13.14
C GLY A 581 28.62 18.57 -13.21
N VAL A 582 27.45 19.03 -12.74
CA VAL A 582 27.12 20.46 -12.65
C VAL A 582 28.04 21.18 -11.66
N MET A 583 28.29 20.60 -10.48
CA MET A 583 29.18 21.20 -9.48
C MET A 583 30.61 21.37 -10.03
N THR A 584 31.09 20.39 -10.79
CA THR A 584 32.41 20.45 -11.46
C THR A 584 32.45 21.54 -12.51
N TYR A 585 31.40 21.66 -13.33
CA TYR A 585 31.28 22.76 -14.30
C TYR A 585 31.27 24.12 -13.58
N LEU A 586 30.44 24.29 -12.55
CA LEU A 586 30.36 25.54 -11.78
C LEU A 586 31.70 25.92 -11.15
N ARG A 587 32.43 24.96 -10.58
CA ARG A 587 33.77 25.18 -10.01
C ARG A 587 34.76 25.72 -11.04
N ASN A 588 34.75 25.17 -12.25
CA ASN A 588 35.66 25.62 -13.31
C ASN A 588 35.20 26.95 -13.94
N ALA A 589 33.88 27.15 -14.09
CA ALA A 589 33.32 28.38 -14.62
C ALA A 589 33.51 29.57 -13.67
N THR A 590 33.37 29.34 -12.36
CA THR A 590 33.60 30.35 -11.31
C THR A 590 35.06 30.79 -11.26
N ALA A 591 36.04 29.87 -11.36
CA ALA A 591 37.46 30.24 -11.43
C ALA A 591 37.75 31.21 -12.59
N ARG A 592 37.20 30.95 -13.78
CA ARG A 592 37.36 31.83 -14.96
C ARG A 592 36.63 33.16 -14.81
N ALA A 593 35.42 33.14 -14.26
CA ALA A 593 34.66 34.36 -13.98
C ALA A 593 35.37 35.27 -12.98
N VAL A 594 35.97 34.68 -11.94
CA VAL A 594 36.76 35.41 -10.93
C VAL A 594 38.06 35.93 -11.54
N ALA A 595 38.78 35.12 -12.33
CA ALA A 595 40.00 35.58 -13.01
C ALA A 595 39.73 36.79 -13.91
N SER A 596 38.69 36.73 -14.74
CA SER A 596 38.31 37.87 -15.57
C SER A 596 37.93 39.10 -14.74
N HIS A 597 37.18 38.93 -13.65
CA HIS A 597 36.80 40.05 -12.80
C HIS A 597 38.01 40.69 -12.13
N VAL A 598 38.90 39.88 -11.55
CA VAL A 598 40.13 40.37 -10.93
C VAL A 598 41.03 41.06 -11.95
N THR A 599 41.13 40.55 -13.19
CA THR A 599 41.85 41.24 -14.27
C THR A 599 41.26 42.60 -14.58
N THR A 600 39.93 42.73 -14.70
CA THR A 600 39.31 44.05 -14.93
C THR A 600 39.55 45.03 -13.77
N VAL A 601 39.58 44.54 -12.53
CA VAL A 601 39.88 45.36 -11.35
C VAL A 601 41.37 45.72 -11.31
N ALA A 602 42.26 44.79 -11.63
CA ALA A 602 43.71 45.00 -11.68
C ALA A 602 44.07 46.00 -12.78
N GLN A 603 43.53 45.87 -14.00
CA GLN A 603 43.71 46.84 -15.09
C GLN A 603 43.31 48.26 -14.65
N ARG A 604 42.17 48.42 -13.96
CA ARG A 604 41.75 49.73 -13.44
C ARG A 604 42.69 50.28 -12.36
N ARG A 605 43.20 49.43 -11.46
CA ARG A 605 44.04 49.86 -10.34
C ARG A 605 45.52 50.04 -10.71
N LEU A 606 46.01 49.37 -11.75
CA LEU A 606 47.36 49.55 -12.29
C LEU A 606 47.44 50.63 -13.38
N GLY A 607 46.33 50.93 -14.07
CA GLY A 607 46.26 51.90 -15.17
C GLY A 607 46.25 53.40 -14.77
N ASP A 608 46.37 53.74 -13.49
CA ASP A 608 46.26 55.13 -12.98
C ASP A 608 47.63 55.82 -12.72
N GLY A 609 48.73 55.26 -13.23
CA GLY A 609 50.06 55.87 -13.15
C GLY A 609 50.33 56.84 -14.31
N PRO A 610 50.62 58.13 -14.06
CA PRO A 610 51.11 59.02 -15.10
C PRO A 610 52.61 58.74 -15.29
N HIS A 611 52.95 58.07 -16.41
CA HIS A 611 54.24 57.98 -17.12
C HIS A 611 54.61 56.54 -17.52
N ASP A 612 54.77 56.39 -18.84
CA ASP A 612 55.46 55.35 -19.62
C ASP A 612 55.14 53.86 -19.41
N GLY A 613 54.59 53.26 -20.49
CA GLY A 613 54.56 51.82 -20.72
C GLY A 613 53.50 51.07 -19.91
N GLY A 614 52.22 51.33 -20.16
CA GLY A 614 51.12 50.64 -19.50
C GLY A 614 51.25 49.12 -19.67
N ALA A 615 51.56 48.42 -18.59
CA ALA A 615 51.55 46.96 -18.57
C ALA A 615 50.12 46.48 -18.83
N SER A 616 49.86 45.90 -19.99
CA SER A 616 48.62 45.18 -20.26
C SER A 616 48.59 43.97 -19.33
N VAL A 617 47.54 43.91 -18.52
CA VAL A 617 47.27 42.78 -17.63
C VAL A 617 46.12 42.04 -18.27
N ASP A 618 46.39 40.87 -18.85
CA ASP A 618 45.36 40.01 -19.42
C ASP A 618 45.33 38.67 -18.69
N TRP A 619 44.17 38.01 -18.72
CA TRP A 619 44.08 36.62 -18.28
C TRP A 619 44.09 35.68 -19.48
N MET A 620 44.72 34.52 -19.31
CA MET A 620 44.86 33.49 -20.33
C MET A 620 44.56 32.10 -19.76
N GLU A 621 44.16 31.19 -20.63
CA GLU A 621 43.92 29.79 -20.29
C GLU A 621 45.24 29.01 -20.38
N THR A 622 45.74 28.48 -19.26
CA THR A 622 46.93 27.62 -19.24
C THR A 622 46.53 26.16 -19.04
N LEU A 623 47.47 25.23 -19.25
CA LEU A 623 47.27 23.79 -18.98
C LEU A 623 46.87 23.50 -17.51
N GLN A 624 47.11 24.44 -16.60
CA GLN A 624 46.80 24.30 -15.18
C GLN A 624 45.60 25.14 -14.72
N GLY A 625 44.92 25.86 -15.64
CA GLY A 625 43.75 26.69 -15.33
C GLY A 625 43.92 28.17 -15.74
N PRO A 626 42.98 29.04 -15.34
CA PRO A 626 43.03 30.46 -15.68
C PRO A 626 44.16 31.16 -14.91
N ALA A 627 45.02 31.85 -15.66
CA ALA A 627 46.16 32.60 -15.14
C ALA A 627 46.08 34.07 -15.54
N ILE A 628 46.46 34.96 -14.65
CA ILE A 628 46.56 36.41 -14.88
C ILE A 628 48.05 36.73 -15.03
N SER A 629 48.44 37.35 -16.13
CA SER A 629 49.84 37.72 -16.42
C SER A 629 49.94 39.18 -16.85
N ALA A 630 51.07 39.82 -16.53
CA ALA A 630 51.48 41.08 -17.13
C ALA A 630 52.32 40.83 -18.41
N ASP A 631 52.36 41.80 -19.33
CA ASP A 631 53.02 41.76 -20.65
C ASP A 631 54.45 41.16 -20.73
N SER A 632 55.19 41.12 -19.62
CA SER A 632 56.54 40.53 -19.59
C SER A 632 56.56 39.02 -19.40
N GLY A 633 55.45 38.38 -19.02
CA GLY A 633 55.39 36.96 -18.66
C GLY A 633 56.18 36.58 -17.40
N ASP A 634 56.85 37.56 -16.76
CA ASP A 634 57.71 37.35 -15.59
C ASP A 634 56.91 37.21 -14.27
N ARG A 635 55.60 37.48 -14.29
CA ARG A 635 54.68 37.42 -13.13
C ARG A 635 53.35 36.81 -13.56
N GLU A 636 53.01 35.68 -12.97
CA GLU A 636 51.80 34.92 -13.27
C GLU A 636 51.05 34.60 -11.96
N ALA A 637 49.75 34.87 -11.91
CA ALA A 637 48.88 34.53 -10.78
C ALA A 637 47.75 33.61 -11.25
N ARG A 638 47.71 32.38 -10.74
CA ARG A 638 46.76 31.34 -11.15
C ARG A 638 45.64 31.22 -10.15
N ILE A 639 44.40 31.22 -10.62
CA ILE A 639 43.22 31.07 -9.75
C ILE A 639 42.61 29.70 -10.01
N SER A 640 42.48 28.91 -8.96
CA SER A 640 41.76 27.64 -9.01
C SER A 640 40.86 27.53 -7.79
N LEU A 641 39.71 26.88 -7.95
CA LEU A 641 39.02 26.33 -6.80
C LEU A 641 39.58 24.94 -6.59
N ALA A 642 40.12 24.65 -5.42
CA ALA A 642 40.59 23.33 -4.99
C ALA A 642 39.68 22.79 -3.87
N HIS A 643 39.93 21.57 -3.42
CA HIS A 643 39.44 21.11 -2.13
C HIS A 643 40.61 21.22 -1.14
N ALA A 644 40.38 21.85 0.01
CA ALA A 644 41.31 21.81 1.13
C ALA A 644 41.48 20.36 1.64
N GLY A 645 42.47 20.11 2.49
CA GLY A 645 42.77 18.77 3.05
C GLY A 645 41.55 18.06 3.67
N ASP A 646 40.57 18.83 4.17
CA ASP A 646 39.33 18.33 4.78
C ASP A 646 38.15 18.16 3.80
N GLY A 647 38.38 18.34 2.49
CA GLY A 647 37.33 18.21 1.47
C GLY A 647 36.38 19.41 1.35
N ALA A 648 36.67 20.53 2.04
CA ALA A 648 35.97 21.79 1.86
C ALA A 648 36.45 22.51 0.58
N PRO A 649 35.57 23.20 -0.18
CA PRO A 649 36.03 24.01 -1.30
C PRO A 649 36.92 25.14 -0.78
N ALA A 650 38.05 25.35 -1.45
CA ALA A 650 39.00 26.42 -1.16
C ALA A 650 39.34 27.17 -2.45
N LEU A 651 39.40 28.50 -2.38
CA LEU A 651 39.94 29.30 -3.47
C LEU A 651 41.45 29.32 -3.29
N VAL A 652 42.19 28.93 -4.31
CA VAL A 652 43.65 28.90 -4.29
C VAL A 652 44.16 29.87 -5.34
N LEU A 653 45.00 30.80 -4.89
CA LEU A 653 45.80 31.64 -5.76
C LEU A 653 47.23 31.15 -5.71
N ASP A 654 47.77 30.66 -6.83
CA ASP A 654 49.17 30.30 -6.97
C ASP A 654 49.88 31.35 -7.80
N ALA A 655 50.70 32.20 -7.19
CA ALA A 655 51.55 33.14 -7.92
C ALA A 655 52.94 32.59 -8.14
N GLN A 656 53.48 32.84 -9.33
CA GLN A 656 54.86 32.56 -9.71
C GLN A 656 55.45 33.84 -10.31
N TRP A 657 56.62 34.25 -9.85
CA TRP A 657 57.31 35.40 -10.42
C TRP A 657 58.83 35.20 -10.48
N VAL A 658 59.47 35.90 -11.40
CA VAL A 658 60.92 35.87 -11.58
C VAL A 658 61.51 37.15 -10.99
N ASP A 659 62.30 37.01 -9.93
CA ASP A 659 63.08 38.14 -9.39
C ASP A 659 64.29 38.40 -10.29
N ARG A 660 64.24 39.49 -11.08
CA ARG A 660 65.44 40.10 -11.66
C ARG A 660 66.09 40.98 -10.59
N GLY A 661 66.84 40.36 -9.68
CA GLY A 661 67.70 41.09 -8.75
C GLY A 661 68.71 41.95 -9.52
N GLY A 662 68.86 43.21 -9.11
CA GLY A 662 69.74 44.18 -9.75
C GLY A 662 71.15 43.63 -9.99
N SER A 663 71.64 43.86 -11.22
CA SER A 663 72.99 43.58 -11.75
C SER A 663 73.70 42.33 -11.20
N SER A 664 73.65 41.24 -11.98
CA SER A 664 74.49 40.02 -11.95
C SER A 664 73.92 38.71 -11.35
N GLY A 665 72.63 38.63 -11.00
CA GLY A 665 72.00 37.38 -10.57
C GLY A 665 71.24 36.66 -11.69
N SER A 666 71.39 35.35 -11.84
CA SER A 666 70.51 34.55 -12.69
C SER A 666 69.06 34.63 -12.20
N PRO A 667 68.06 34.68 -13.10
CA PRO A 667 66.64 34.78 -12.72
C PRO A 667 66.25 33.60 -11.81
N ARG A 668 65.74 33.89 -10.61
CA ARG A 668 65.23 32.88 -9.68
C ARG A 668 63.70 32.91 -9.66
N PRO A 669 63.01 31.81 -10.01
CA PRO A 669 61.57 31.72 -9.88
C PRO A 669 61.19 31.61 -8.41
N ARG A 670 60.30 32.49 -7.95
CA ARG A 670 59.62 32.42 -6.65
C ARG A 670 58.18 31.95 -6.86
N LYS A 671 57.66 31.22 -5.87
CA LYS A 671 56.27 30.76 -5.84
C LYS A 671 55.67 31.04 -4.48
N ARG A 672 54.43 31.52 -4.45
CA ARG A 672 53.64 31.68 -3.23
C ARG A 672 52.20 31.29 -3.48
N ARG A 673 51.59 30.64 -2.50
CA ARG A 673 50.22 30.14 -2.54
C ARG A 673 49.41 30.82 -1.46
N TRP A 674 48.23 31.32 -1.81
CA TRP A 674 47.21 31.81 -0.88
C TRP A 674 45.98 30.92 -0.97
N GLU A 675 45.33 30.69 0.17
CA GLU A 675 44.18 29.80 0.26
C GLU A 675 43.07 30.46 1.08
N TRP A 676 41.92 30.69 0.45
CA TRP A 676 40.70 31.14 1.11
C TRP A 676 39.79 29.92 1.32
N ILE A 677 39.49 29.63 2.58
CA ILE A 677 38.64 28.51 2.99
C ILE A 677 37.33 29.07 3.53
N SER A 678 36.22 28.36 3.30
CA SER A 678 34.90 28.73 3.83
C SER A 678 34.83 28.71 5.37
N ASP A 679 35.76 28.04 6.06
CA ASP A 679 35.85 27.92 7.53
C ASP A 679 37.02 28.74 8.10
N ASP A 680 37.05 29.03 9.40
CA ASP A 680 37.84 30.11 10.06
C ASP A 680 39.39 30.01 10.03
N GLY A 681 39.98 29.29 9.07
CA GLY A 681 41.43 29.10 8.93
C GLY A 681 42.07 29.66 7.65
N GLY A 682 41.34 30.42 6.82
CA GLY A 682 41.84 30.95 5.53
C GLY A 682 42.38 32.38 5.57
N GLU A 683 43.00 32.81 4.47
CA GLU A 683 43.51 34.17 4.28
C GLU A 683 42.39 35.22 4.40
N THR A 684 42.66 36.33 5.10
CA THR A 684 41.68 37.42 5.33
C THR A 684 41.84 38.59 4.36
N GLU A 685 42.95 38.65 3.61
CA GLU A 685 43.15 39.68 2.58
C GLU A 685 42.22 39.44 1.39
N ARG A 686 41.74 40.52 0.77
CA ARG A 686 40.89 40.41 -0.43
C ARG A 686 41.73 39.89 -1.59
N LEU A 687 41.16 38.97 -2.38
CA LEU A 687 41.81 38.38 -3.54
C LEU A 687 42.31 39.45 -4.53
N GLU A 688 41.51 40.49 -4.76
CA GLU A 688 41.88 41.62 -5.62
C GLU A 688 43.15 42.33 -5.15
N ASP A 689 43.30 42.52 -3.84
CA ASP A 689 44.44 43.23 -3.26
C ASP A 689 45.71 42.38 -3.35
N VAL A 690 45.58 41.07 -3.09
CA VAL A 690 46.70 40.12 -3.21
C VAL A 690 47.20 40.04 -4.66
N VAL A 691 46.30 39.93 -5.65
CA VAL A 691 46.69 39.87 -7.06
C VAL A 691 47.36 41.17 -7.51
N VAL A 692 46.87 42.33 -7.08
CA VAL A 692 47.52 43.62 -7.39
C VAL A 692 48.91 43.71 -6.74
N LYS A 693 49.09 43.26 -5.48
CA LYS A 693 50.42 43.19 -4.84
C LYS A 693 51.37 42.28 -5.63
N VAL A 694 50.91 41.09 -6.06
CA VAL A 694 51.70 40.14 -6.86
C VAL A 694 52.15 40.80 -8.17
N LEU A 695 51.22 41.46 -8.87
CA LEU A 695 51.51 42.11 -10.15
C LEU A 695 52.45 43.32 -9.98
N LYS A 696 52.39 44.04 -8.86
CA LYS A 696 53.34 45.13 -8.50
C LYS A 696 54.69 44.63 -8.00
N GLY A 697 54.78 43.40 -7.51
CA GLY A 697 56.00 42.81 -6.95
C GLY A 697 56.21 43.16 -5.47
N GLU A 698 55.14 43.45 -4.75
CA GLU A 698 55.12 43.87 -3.34
C GLU A 698 54.88 42.68 -2.37
N VAL A 699 55.25 41.45 -2.78
CA VAL A 699 54.81 40.18 -2.18
C VAL A 699 55.90 39.38 -1.48
#